data_AF-A0A1H0S1Q7-F1
#
_entry.id   AF-A0A1H0S1Q7-F1
#
_cell.length_a   1.000
_cell.length_b   1.000
_cell.length_c   1.000
_cell.angle_alpha   90.00
_cell.angle_beta   90.00
_cell.angle_gamma   90.00
#
_symmetry.space_group_name_H-M   'P 1'
#
loop_
_entity.id
_entity.type
_entity.pdbx_description
1 polymer ?
#
loop_
_entity_poly.entity_id
_entity_poly.type
_entity_poly.pdbx_seq_one_letter_code
_entity_poly.pdbx_strand_id
1 'polypeptide(L)'
;MTITRTLLAGLLGCTMLAGCNSDDKKDAEAASSTFASDVDALKQDNARLNAKVGELQAAAAGTATVSVTVGQLQSDLQTITTDLAALQARASAGEADGGALAGEFKGLQQRIDALTTALSTLDKSSVTQQQLDTLTTGLAGVKTTLGADIAALDKKAATKEQLDKLASDLAALKTSLTTLSDLQQADHKLTVSATASKISTIDFPAASDRLKAADAARQSFAALLPRIDQTMQDIAAVQAMSSLSADDKAKIADFAKQAASISDDFKTSLAEFEKGTSDARLLTEKVSAALASGDKETAAKLSADLEALPKTLETLAKKIADTTAALDKRLAPYSGPWEESLEFLRPRSDAPLTKYVNLFVGTNMSDTGGGHSGNVNPGAQTPFGMVSFGPDTRGSGDGWGYGSGGYYYGDSSIQFFSLTHLNGPGCRGQGTVAMLPAESATQSLYYGLSYSHNNESAEPGYYKVKFDNNITVETAATTRTGMMRVTYGNAAEAYFILNSLLNNANKSSGVSKDQAGLKIDVDARSISGNAVASKFCDGTWNQPVYFYATFDKPLTSGTTDAGSDVATLQFALSDTDKTVQIKIGVSSVSVENAKANLLGDAAKNLKGENTAWSLDEIKKQASDVWNKRLNTIQVDLAKPGETDRLASADLKQAAINNLTKFYTTLYRVFSGPTVYSDLNGDYRSMKQVDLKAASGSLPAREVENVSKYRFKIDGKDAGYTTHYSGFSMWDTYRSAAQLVALIAPDEASDMMQSLVADAQQCGAFPHWVDGSEDTIPMQGDHGLNVVAGSYVFGAKKFDTETARKYVIQSAFDPQSACNDKLSVGRNADKPALPDWLQYGYIPTDAIADWKESSATVEMVTSDRSAASFLSRLPTASTDKDQISQLYARSKNWSNIFDTTAGQLKLRAKNKAGVWENGVFHEGTEPHYVWAFAHDWASLMDKLGGKPAALTRLHTLFALDTTNPFSKEPTGSQLNSGESGSIYYIGNEPSFQTPWAYNWAGAPKYAQYIIPAIMRKTFSLAAGGLPGNDDMGATSAWYVLATLGLYPVIPSEPGLAVSTPQFKGISMWLGNGKKLRISTDRPAMLGHAAPVAEDARYIKEMKLNGATYQGTWLPLDKIKDGGKLNFDLSTTPTEWGAEWTPPSGPAGDYSKPTANPLPGVQLIQ
;
A
#
# COMPACT_ATOMS: atom_id res chain seq x y z
N MET A 1 6.04 -36.80 22.91
CA MET A 1 6.82 -36.45 21.70
C MET A 1 6.37 -35.16 21.00
N THR A 2 5.28 -34.49 21.42
CA THR A 2 4.85 -33.18 20.87
C THR A 2 5.38 -31.98 21.66
N ILE A 3 5.81 -32.18 22.92
CA ILE A 3 6.31 -31.10 23.80
C ILE A 3 7.76 -30.68 23.48
N THR A 4 8.55 -31.55 22.85
CA THR A 4 9.97 -31.27 22.52
C THR A 4 10.14 -30.41 21.25
N ARG A 5 9.13 -30.33 20.37
CA ARG A 5 9.20 -29.48 19.16
C ARG A 5 8.77 -28.02 19.40
N THR A 6 7.87 -27.78 20.37
CA THR A 6 7.46 -26.42 20.74
C THR A 6 8.50 -25.71 21.59
N LEU A 7 9.26 -26.44 22.42
CA LEU A 7 10.39 -25.87 23.17
C LEU A 7 11.58 -25.48 22.28
N LEU A 8 11.82 -26.19 21.16
CA LEU A 8 12.87 -25.82 20.21
C LEU A 8 12.51 -24.57 19.39
N ALA A 9 11.22 -24.34 19.12
CA ALA A 9 10.74 -23.15 18.44
C ALA A 9 10.82 -21.88 19.32
N GLY A 10 10.69 -22.03 20.64
CA GLY A 10 10.88 -20.94 21.60
C GLY A 10 12.35 -20.56 21.83
N LEU A 11 13.26 -21.53 21.83
CA LEU A 11 14.70 -21.30 22.03
C LEU A 11 15.42 -20.76 20.78
N LEU A 12 14.89 -21.00 19.57
CA LEU A 12 15.39 -20.39 18.33
C LEU A 12 14.94 -18.93 18.14
N GLY A 13 13.99 -18.45 18.95
CA GLY A 13 13.56 -17.04 18.96
C GLY A 13 14.57 -16.10 19.64
N CYS A 14 15.48 -16.61 20.47
CA CYS A 14 16.45 -15.79 21.21
C CYS A 14 17.84 -15.68 20.53
N THR A 15 18.11 -16.40 19.44
CA THR A 15 19.39 -16.27 18.71
C THR A 15 19.38 -15.29 17.54
N MET A 16 18.24 -14.64 17.23
CA MET A 16 18.15 -13.63 16.16
C MET A 16 17.99 -12.19 16.68
N LEU A 17 18.64 -11.86 17.79
CA LEU A 17 18.96 -10.47 18.17
C LEU A 17 20.37 -10.11 17.69
N ALA A 18 20.48 -9.82 16.39
CA ALA A 18 21.59 -9.06 15.82
C ALA A 18 21.12 -7.61 15.64
N GLY A 19 21.09 -6.85 16.74
CA GLY A 19 20.64 -5.46 16.74
C GLY A 19 20.42 -4.83 18.12
N CYS A 20 20.39 -5.61 19.20
CA CYS A 20 20.33 -5.06 20.56
C CYS A 20 21.72 -4.73 21.11
N ASN A 21 21.80 -3.68 21.93
CA ASN A 21 23.01 -3.31 22.65
C ASN A 21 23.39 -4.44 23.65
N SER A 22 24.66 -4.50 24.08
CA SER A 22 25.22 -5.65 24.83
C SER A 22 24.51 -5.98 26.15
N ASP A 23 23.77 -5.01 26.70
CA ASP A 23 23.12 -5.13 28.00
C ASP A 23 21.76 -5.86 27.90
N ASP A 24 20.95 -5.58 26.87
CA ASP A 24 19.66 -6.25 26.64
C ASP A 24 19.82 -7.76 26.35
N LYS A 25 20.96 -8.14 25.74
CA LYS A 25 21.29 -9.53 25.44
C LYS A 25 21.67 -10.32 26.70
N LYS A 26 22.37 -9.67 27.65
CA LYS A 26 22.69 -10.23 28.96
C LYS A 26 21.43 -10.40 29.81
N ASP A 27 20.51 -9.44 29.75
CA ASP A 27 19.25 -9.51 30.50
C ASP A 27 18.31 -10.60 29.96
N ALA A 28 18.28 -10.82 28.65
CA ALA A 28 17.55 -11.93 28.03
C ALA A 28 18.15 -13.31 28.35
N GLU A 29 19.48 -13.44 28.35
CA GLU A 29 20.18 -14.67 28.74
C GLU A 29 20.03 -14.96 30.25
N ALA A 30 20.06 -13.92 31.10
CA ALA A 30 19.78 -14.02 32.53
C ALA A 30 18.33 -14.45 32.81
N ALA A 31 17.35 -13.86 32.11
CA ALA A 31 15.94 -14.24 32.24
C ALA A 31 15.66 -15.69 31.79
N SER A 32 16.29 -16.12 30.69
CA SER A 32 16.15 -17.49 30.19
C SER A 32 16.80 -18.53 31.11
N SER A 33 17.95 -18.22 31.73
CA SER A 33 18.62 -19.13 32.68
C SER A 33 17.87 -19.23 34.00
N THR A 34 17.25 -18.14 34.46
CA THR A 34 16.42 -18.10 35.67
C THR A 34 15.16 -18.94 35.47
N PHE A 35 14.49 -18.80 34.33
CA PHE A 35 13.31 -19.62 34.00
C PHE A 35 13.61 -21.12 33.92
N ALA A 36 14.76 -21.51 33.35
CA ALA A 36 15.17 -22.91 33.28
C ALA A 36 15.47 -23.50 34.68
N SER A 37 16.11 -22.72 35.55
CA SER A 37 16.37 -23.08 36.95
C SER A 37 15.07 -23.29 37.74
N ASP A 38 14.11 -22.38 37.59
CA ASP A 38 12.84 -22.42 38.31
C ASP A 38 11.98 -23.63 37.89
N VAL A 39 12.02 -24.00 36.60
CA VAL A 39 11.33 -25.19 36.09
C VAL A 39 11.93 -26.49 36.63
N ASP A 40 13.25 -26.56 36.83
CA ASP A 40 13.91 -27.75 37.36
C ASP A 40 13.75 -27.88 38.89
N ALA A 41 13.69 -26.76 39.63
CA ALA A 41 13.32 -26.75 41.04
C ALA A 41 11.88 -27.30 41.26
N LEU A 42 10.93 -26.85 40.45
CA LEU A 42 9.53 -27.32 40.51
C LEU A 42 9.39 -28.82 40.23
N LYS A 43 10.21 -29.40 39.33
CA LYS A 43 10.22 -30.85 39.08
C LYS A 43 10.73 -31.64 40.28
N GLN A 44 11.76 -31.13 40.97
CA GLN A 44 12.34 -31.80 42.15
C GLN A 44 11.39 -31.76 43.35
N ASP A 45 10.69 -30.64 43.55
CA ASP A 45 9.70 -30.51 44.63
C ASP A 45 8.50 -31.44 44.42
N ASN A 46 8.04 -31.59 43.17
CA ASN A 46 6.96 -32.53 42.84
C ASN A 46 7.38 -34.00 43.07
N ALA A 47 8.64 -34.35 42.81
CA ALA A 47 9.15 -35.69 43.10
C ALA A 47 9.22 -35.97 44.62
N ARG A 48 9.62 -34.99 45.44
CA ARG A 48 9.64 -35.12 46.92
C ARG A 48 8.25 -35.25 47.53
N LEU A 49 7.27 -34.51 47.02
CA LEU A 49 5.88 -34.57 47.47
C LEU A 49 5.26 -35.95 47.26
N ASN A 50 5.48 -36.56 46.10
CA ASN A 50 4.96 -37.90 45.79
C ASN A 50 5.55 -39.00 46.70
N ALA A 51 6.83 -38.89 47.08
CA ALA A 51 7.45 -39.83 48.01
C ALA A 51 6.84 -39.74 49.43
N LYS A 52 6.52 -38.53 49.90
CA LYS A 52 5.97 -38.34 51.26
C LYS A 52 4.52 -38.83 51.40
N VAL A 53 3.74 -38.77 50.32
CA VAL A 53 2.38 -39.35 50.28
C VAL A 53 2.42 -40.87 50.48
N GLY A 54 3.42 -41.57 49.92
CA GLY A 54 3.61 -43.00 50.10
C GLY A 54 3.93 -43.40 51.55
N GLU A 55 4.73 -42.62 52.27
CA GLU A 55 5.06 -42.87 53.69
C GLU A 55 3.84 -42.69 54.62
N LEU A 56 3.00 -41.70 54.35
CA LEU A 56 1.84 -41.38 55.18
C LEU A 56 0.72 -42.43 55.09
N GLN A 57 0.62 -43.15 53.97
CA GLN A 57 -0.34 -44.25 53.81
C GLN A 57 0.05 -45.48 54.65
N ALA A 58 1.35 -45.71 54.91
CA ALA A 58 1.83 -46.83 55.72
C ALA A 58 1.62 -46.63 57.24
N ALA A 59 1.58 -45.37 57.71
CA ALA A 59 1.43 -45.04 59.14
C ALA A 59 -0.02 -45.14 59.67
N ALA A 60 -1.02 -45.19 58.78
CA ALA A 60 -2.44 -45.19 59.15
C ALA A 60 -2.98 -46.55 59.68
N ALA A 61 -2.17 -47.62 59.71
CA ALA A 61 -2.60 -48.98 60.04
C ALA A 61 -2.43 -49.42 61.52
N GLY A 62 -2.06 -48.53 62.46
CA GLY A 62 -1.57 -48.90 63.82
C GLY A 62 -2.33 -48.42 65.07
N THR A 63 -3.62 -48.07 65.02
CA THR A 63 -4.38 -47.37 66.10
C THR A 63 -5.45 -48.22 66.83
N ALA A 64 -5.21 -48.74 68.04
CA ALA A 64 -6.28 -49.46 68.81
C ALA A 64 -6.29 -49.39 70.36
N THR A 65 -5.35 -48.75 71.07
CA THR A 65 -5.18 -49.02 72.52
C THR A 65 -5.51 -47.89 73.50
N VAL A 66 -5.93 -46.68 73.06
CA VAL A 66 -5.98 -45.48 73.93
C VAL A 66 -7.40 -45.12 74.46
N SER A 67 -8.48 -45.60 73.85
CA SER A 67 -9.85 -45.08 74.08
C SER A 67 -10.57 -45.52 75.38
N VAL A 68 -9.96 -46.33 76.24
CA VAL A 68 -10.68 -47.07 77.30
C VAL A 68 -10.69 -46.37 78.68
N THR A 69 -9.78 -45.43 78.99
CA THR A 69 -9.56 -44.98 80.38
C THR A 69 -10.41 -43.77 80.84
N VAL A 70 -10.80 -42.84 79.96
CA VAL A 70 -11.55 -41.61 80.34
C VAL A 70 -13.06 -41.84 80.51
N GLY A 71 -13.64 -42.79 79.78
CA GLY A 71 -15.05 -43.19 79.96
C GLY A 71 -15.34 -43.73 81.36
N GLN A 72 -14.36 -44.39 81.99
CA GLN A 72 -14.50 -44.91 83.35
C GLN A 72 -14.63 -43.78 84.40
N LEU A 73 -13.85 -42.70 84.27
CA LEU A 73 -13.86 -41.56 85.21
C LEU A 73 -15.18 -40.76 85.18
N GLN A 74 -15.83 -40.65 84.02
CA GLN A 74 -17.13 -39.96 83.90
C GLN A 74 -18.27 -40.74 84.57
N SER A 75 -18.25 -42.08 84.43
CA SER A 75 -19.23 -42.97 85.06
C SER A 75 -19.18 -42.87 86.59
N ASP A 76 -17.97 -42.84 87.16
CA ASP A 76 -17.78 -42.80 88.61
C ASP A 76 -18.28 -41.46 89.21
N LEU A 77 -18.05 -40.34 88.53
CA LEU A 77 -18.50 -39.02 88.98
C LEU A 77 -20.03 -38.82 88.93
N GLN A 78 -20.70 -39.41 87.92
CA GLN A 78 -22.17 -39.36 87.81
C GLN A 78 -22.84 -40.10 88.99
N THR A 79 -22.23 -41.19 89.46
CA THR A 79 -22.71 -41.95 90.61
C THR A 79 -22.63 -41.11 91.89
N ILE A 80 -21.48 -40.45 92.14
CA ILE A 80 -21.27 -39.57 93.30
C ILE A 80 -22.28 -38.41 93.33
N THR A 81 -22.58 -37.82 92.18
CA THR A 81 -23.56 -36.72 92.06
C THR A 81 -24.96 -37.17 92.48
N THR A 82 -25.33 -38.40 92.12
CA THR A 82 -26.66 -38.97 92.41
C THR A 82 -26.81 -39.25 93.90
N ASP A 83 -25.79 -39.84 94.53
CA ASP A 83 -25.76 -40.11 95.96
C ASP A 83 -25.88 -38.81 96.80
N LEU A 84 -25.20 -37.73 96.36
CA LEU A 84 -25.26 -36.43 97.04
C LEU A 84 -26.66 -35.77 96.97
N ALA A 85 -27.34 -35.87 95.83
CA ALA A 85 -28.69 -35.33 95.66
C ALA A 85 -29.71 -36.02 96.59
N ALA A 86 -29.55 -37.33 96.81
CA ALA A 86 -30.37 -38.09 97.75
C ALA A 86 -30.15 -37.61 99.20
N LEU A 87 -28.89 -37.35 99.58
CA LEU A 87 -28.54 -36.79 100.89
C LEU A 87 -29.12 -35.38 101.10
N GLN A 88 -29.04 -34.51 100.08
CA GLN A 88 -29.63 -33.16 100.11
C GLN A 88 -31.15 -33.15 100.36
N ALA A 89 -31.86 -34.07 99.70
CA ALA A 89 -33.31 -34.20 99.85
C ALA A 89 -33.69 -34.61 101.28
N ARG A 90 -32.95 -35.54 101.90
CA ARG A 90 -33.21 -36.02 103.26
C ARG A 90 -32.84 -35.01 104.33
N ALA A 91 -31.72 -34.32 104.18
CA ALA A 91 -31.35 -33.21 105.06
C ALA A 91 -32.41 -32.08 105.05
N SER A 92 -32.98 -31.79 103.88
CA SER A 92 -34.07 -30.80 103.74
C SER A 92 -35.39 -31.26 104.37
N ALA A 93 -35.60 -32.56 104.57
CA ALA A 93 -36.82 -33.13 105.18
C ALA A 93 -36.80 -33.12 106.72
N GLY A 94 -35.71 -32.63 107.33
CA GLY A 94 -35.61 -32.48 108.78
C GLY A 94 -35.42 -33.80 109.54
N GLU A 95 -34.88 -34.84 108.90
CA GLU A 95 -34.41 -36.04 109.61
C GLU A 95 -33.27 -35.64 110.58
N ALA A 96 -33.61 -35.58 111.87
CA ALA A 96 -32.75 -35.07 112.93
C ALA A 96 -31.85 -36.14 113.59
N ASP A 97 -31.80 -37.36 113.06
CA ASP A 97 -30.91 -38.40 113.59
C ASP A 97 -29.56 -38.40 112.86
N GLY A 98 -28.60 -37.64 113.40
CA GLY A 98 -27.25 -37.50 112.85
C GLY A 98 -26.47 -38.82 112.74
N GLY A 99 -26.87 -39.87 113.47
CA GLY A 99 -26.25 -41.19 113.36
C GLY A 99 -26.55 -41.89 112.03
N ALA A 100 -27.73 -41.69 111.46
CA ALA A 100 -28.15 -42.33 110.21
C ALA A 100 -27.43 -41.74 108.97
N LEU A 101 -27.11 -40.44 108.99
CA LEU A 101 -26.45 -39.77 107.86
C LEU A 101 -24.93 -40.02 107.85
N ALA A 102 -24.29 -40.23 109.00
CA ALA A 102 -22.83 -40.43 109.09
C ALA A 102 -22.33 -41.63 108.26
N GLY A 103 -23.12 -42.71 108.18
CA GLY A 103 -22.80 -43.89 107.36
C GLY A 103 -22.76 -43.61 105.86
N GLU A 104 -23.71 -42.79 105.37
CA GLU A 104 -23.83 -42.45 103.95
C GLU A 104 -22.76 -41.44 103.50
N PHE A 105 -22.41 -40.47 104.36
CA PHE A 105 -21.28 -39.56 104.10
C PHE A 105 -19.93 -40.29 104.03
N LYS A 106 -19.74 -41.32 104.85
CA LYS A 106 -18.54 -42.17 104.79
C LYS A 106 -18.47 -42.96 103.48
N GLY A 107 -19.62 -43.41 102.97
CA GLY A 107 -19.74 -44.02 101.65
C GLY A 107 -19.36 -43.04 100.52
N LEU A 108 -19.81 -41.78 100.62
CA LEU A 108 -19.45 -40.74 99.66
C LEU A 108 -17.94 -40.44 99.66
N GLN A 109 -17.31 -40.42 100.84
CA GLN A 109 -15.87 -40.21 100.97
C GLN A 109 -15.05 -41.35 100.34
N GLN A 110 -15.47 -42.60 100.52
CA GLN A 110 -14.80 -43.75 99.88
C GLN A 110 -14.84 -43.68 98.34
N ARG A 111 -15.95 -43.24 97.75
CA ARG A 111 -16.07 -43.10 96.29
C ARG A 111 -15.20 -41.95 95.76
N ILE A 112 -15.09 -40.85 96.49
CA ILE A 112 -14.22 -39.72 96.12
C ILE A 112 -12.74 -40.09 96.24
N ASP A 113 -12.37 -40.90 97.24
CA ASP A 113 -11.01 -41.44 97.36
C ASP A 113 -10.66 -42.40 96.21
N ALA A 114 -11.60 -43.26 95.81
CA ALA A 114 -11.42 -44.14 94.65
C ALA A 114 -11.24 -43.35 93.34
N LEU A 115 -12.03 -42.29 93.14
CA LEU A 115 -11.88 -41.38 91.99
C LEU A 115 -10.51 -40.68 91.98
N THR A 116 -9.97 -40.35 93.16
CA THR A 116 -8.63 -39.74 93.32
C THR A 116 -7.52 -40.72 92.93
N THR A 117 -7.66 -42.00 93.29
CA THR A 117 -6.72 -43.04 92.89
C THR A 117 -6.78 -43.33 91.38
N ALA A 118 -7.97 -43.35 90.79
CA ALA A 118 -8.13 -43.56 89.34
C ALA A 118 -7.53 -42.42 88.51
N LEU A 119 -7.59 -41.17 89.01
CA LEU A 119 -6.98 -40.02 88.35
C LEU A 119 -5.43 -40.07 88.36
N SER A 120 -4.82 -40.66 89.41
CA SER A 120 -3.35 -40.69 89.55
C SER A 120 -2.65 -41.74 88.68
N THR A 121 -3.40 -42.72 88.16
CA THR A 121 -2.89 -43.79 87.29
C THR A 121 -3.15 -43.54 85.80
N LEU A 122 -3.70 -42.37 85.44
CA LEU A 122 -3.94 -41.96 84.06
C LEU A 122 -2.61 -41.77 83.29
N ASP A 123 -2.54 -42.27 82.05
CA ASP A 123 -1.40 -42.06 81.16
C ASP A 123 -1.25 -40.57 80.81
N LYS A 124 -0.12 -39.99 81.22
CA LYS A 124 0.13 -38.54 81.15
C LYS A 124 0.61 -38.06 79.78
N SER A 125 0.78 -38.98 78.82
CA SER A 125 1.21 -38.64 77.45
C SER A 125 0.13 -37.94 76.63
N SER A 126 -1.14 -38.07 77.02
CA SER A 126 -2.32 -37.67 76.23
C SER A 126 -3.20 -36.62 76.92
N VAL A 127 -2.66 -35.92 77.94
CA VAL A 127 -3.34 -34.84 78.66
C VAL A 127 -2.34 -33.73 78.98
N THR A 128 -2.69 -32.46 78.81
CA THR A 128 -1.76 -31.35 79.13
C THR A 128 -1.58 -31.20 80.65
N GLN A 129 -0.40 -30.72 81.08
CA GLN A 129 -0.13 -30.50 82.50
C GLN A 129 -1.16 -29.54 83.13
N GLN A 130 -1.60 -28.51 82.40
CA GLN A 130 -2.63 -27.57 82.85
C GLN A 130 -4.00 -28.23 83.08
N GLN A 131 -4.37 -29.20 82.25
CA GLN A 131 -5.61 -29.97 82.39
C GLN A 131 -5.54 -30.94 83.57
N LEU A 132 -4.39 -31.59 83.78
CA LEU A 132 -4.16 -32.47 84.92
C LEU A 132 -4.18 -31.67 86.25
N ASP A 133 -3.57 -30.49 86.26
CA ASP A 133 -3.57 -29.58 87.43
C ASP A 133 -4.99 -29.09 87.76
N THR A 134 -5.81 -28.80 86.75
CA THR A 134 -7.22 -28.38 86.94
C THR A 134 -8.07 -29.48 87.55
N LEU A 135 -7.97 -30.72 87.05
CA LEU A 135 -8.71 -31.87 87.57
C LEU A 135 -8.26 -32.24 89.00
N THR A 136 -6.94 -32.22 89.24
CA THR A 136 -6.37 -32.55 90.54
C THR A 136 -6.73 -31.50 91.59
N THR A 137 -6.68 -30.22 91.23
CA THR A 137 -7.06 -29.11 92.12
C THR A 137 -8.57 -29.12 92.42
N GLY A 138 -9.41 -29.37 91.41
CA GLY A 138 -10.86 -29.50 91.59
C GLY A 138 -11.24 -30.66 92.50
N LEU A 139 -10.64 -31.83 92.31
CA LEU A 139 -10.90 -33.02 93.13
C LEU A 139 -10.37 -32.85 94.57
N ALA A 140 -9.22 -32.19 94.74
CA ALA A 140 -8.71 -31.80 96.05
C ALA A 140 -9.67 -30.84 96.78
N GLY A 141 -10.22 -29.86 96.06
CA GLY A 141 -11.24 -28.95 96.60
C GLY A 141 -12.49 -29.67 97.10
N VAL A 142 -13.02 -30.61 96.31
CA VAL A 142 -14.16 -31.47 96.70
C VAL A 142 -13.84 -32.29 97.95
N LYS A 143 -12.64 -32.90 98.01
CA LYS A 143 -12.21 -33.73 99.15
C LYS A 143 -12.03 -32.91 100.43
N THR A 144 -11.51 -31.68 100.32
CA THR A 144 -11.38 -30.76 101.46
C THR A 144 -12.75 -30.31 101.99
N THR A 145 -13.68 -29.92 101.10
CA THR A 145 -15.06 -29.55 101.51
C THR A 145 -15.73 -30.72 102.22
N LEU A 146 -15.71 -31.93 101.64
CA LEU A 146 -16.33 -33.12 102.23
C LEU A 146 -15.72 -33.51 103.59
N GLY A 147 -14.39 -33.44 103.73
CA GLY A 147 -13.71 -33.79 104.98
C GLY A 147 -14.07 -32.84 106.13
N ALA A 148 -14.22 -31.54 105.84
CA ALA A 148 -14.67 -30.55 106.81
C ALA A 148 -16.13 -30.80 107.26
N ASP A 149 -16.99 -31.17 106.32
CA ASP A 149 -18.41 -31.44 106.59
C ASP A 149 -18.63 -32.74 107.37
N ILE A 150 -17.84 -33.79 107.09
CA ILE A 150 -17.87 -35.05 107.86
C ILE A 150 -17.46 -34.85 109.31
N ALA A 151 -16.43 -34.04 109.56
CA ALA A 151 -15.98 -33.74 110.92
C ALA A 151 -17.02 -32.91 111.71
N ALA A 152 -17.82 -32.08 111.02
CA ALA A 152 -18.88 -31.30 111.63
C ALA A 152 -20.10 -32.14 112.05
N LEU A 153 -20.38 -33.24 111.33
CA LEU A 153 -21.52 -34.13 111.60
C LEU A 153 -21.46 -34.84 112.96
N ASP A 154 -20.26 -35.02 113.55
CA ASP A 154 -20.08 -35.78 114.80
C ASP A 154 -20.43 -34.97 116.08
N LYS A 155 -20.83 -33.69 115.98
CA LYS A 155 -21.11 -32.84 117.17
C LYS A 155 -22.45 -32.08 117.19
N LYS A 156 -23.18 -31.94 116.07
CA LYS A 156 -24.65 -31.73 115.94
C LYS A 156 -24.98 -31.38 114.48
N ALA A 157 -26.18 -31.80 114.05
CA ALA A 157 -26.78 -31.74 112.72
C ALA A 157 -26.28 -30.63 111.76
N ALA A 158 -25.94 -31.05 110.54
CA ALA A 158 -25.49 -30.20 109.45
C ALA A 158 -26.56 -29.22 108.95
N THR A 159 -26.14 -28.02 108.55
CA THR A 159 -27.01 -27.01 107.92
C THR A 159 -27.00 -27.13 106.39
N LYS A 160 -28.16 -26.92 105.76
CA LYS A 160 -28.43 -26.98 104.31
C LYS A 160 -27.38 -26.28 103.42
N GLU A 161 -26.79 -25.19 103.88
CA GLU A 161 -25.76 -24.43 103.14
C GLU A 161 -24.48 -25.24 102.85
N GLN A 162 -24.12 -26.18 103.71
CA GLN A 162 -22.89 -26.96 103.55
C GLN A 162 -23.02 -27.99 102.41
N LEU A 163 -24.20 -28.64 102.32
CA LEU A 163 -24.51 -29.61 101.27
C LEU A 163 -24.61 -28.96 99.88
N ASP A 164 -25.12 -27.73 99.81
CA ASP A 164 -25.23 -26.97 98.56
C ASP A 164 -23.85 -26.52 98.05
N LYS A 165 -22.89 -26.25 98.94
CA LYS A 165 -21.50 -25.97 98.55
C LYS A 165 -20.82 -27.21 97.95
N LEU A 166 -20.99 -28.38 98.56
CA LEU A 166 -20.43 -29.64 98.04
C LEU A 166 -21.01 -29.99 96.66
N ALA A 167 -22.30 -29.74 96.42
CA ALA A 167 -22.93 -29.94 95.12
C ALA A 167 -22.40 -28.98 94.03
N SER A 168 -22.13 -27.72 94.41
CA SER A 168 -21.50 -26.74 93.53
C SER A 168 -20.06 -27.14 93.13
N ASP A 169 -19.26 -27.59 94.10
CA ASP A 169 -17.87 -28.03 93.85
C ASP A 169 -17.85 -29.29 92.93
N LEU A 170 -18.81 -30.21 93.08
CA LEU A 170 -18.95 -31.41 92.24
C LEU A 170 -19.40 -31.08 90.79
N ALA A 171 -20.27 -30.08 90.62
CA ALA A 171 -20.74 -29.62 89.31
C ALA A 171 -19.60 -28.96 88.50
N ALA A 172 -18.70 -28.24 89.17
CA ALA A 172 -17.50 -27.69 88.56
C ALA A 172 -16.55 -28.82 88.06
N LEU A 173 -16.36 -29.88 88.85
CA LEU A 173 -15.53 -31.03 88.47
C LEU A 173 -16.11 -31.81 87.26
N LYS A 174 -17.44 -31.97 87.22
CA LYS A 174 -18.17 -32.61 86.11
C LYS A 174 -18.03 -31.85 84.80
N THR A 175 -18.06 -30.52 84.88
CA THR A 175 -17.85 -29.64 83.73
C THR A 175 -16.42 -29.80 83.18
N SER A 176 -15.41 -29.87 84.05
CA SER A 176 -14.01 -30.09 83.65
C SER A 176 -13.76 -31.46 83.00
N LEU A 177 -14.40 -32.55 83.50
CA LEU A 177 -14.29 -33.90 82.93
C LEU A 177 -15.05 -34.08 81.60
N THR A 178 -16.18 -33.39 81.43
CA THR A 178 -16.94 -33.37 80.16
C THR A 178 -16.14 -32.65 79.07
N THR A 179 -15.50 -31.53 79.42
CA THR A 179 -14.62 -30.77 78.53
C THR A 179 -13.40 -31.58 78.08
N LEU A 180 -12.90 -32.50 78.92
CA LEU A 180 -11.76 -33.38 78.59
C LEU A 180 -12.13 -34.51 77.61
N SER A 181 -13.33 -35.09 77.78
CA SER A 181 -13.89 -36.10 76.87
C SER A 181 -14.21 -35.51 75.49
N ASP A 182 -14.68 -34.27 75.44
CA ASP A 182 -14.96 -33.57 74.18
C ASP A 182 -13.67 -33.24 73.41
N LEU A 183 -12.57 -32.94 74.12
CA LEU A 183 -11.25 -32.72 73.50
C LEU A 183 -10.60 -34.03 73.02
N GLN A 184 -10.73 -35.13 73.76
CA GLN A 184 -10.17 -36.43 73.35
C GLN A 184 -10.97 -37.10 72.21
N GLN A 185 -12.29 -36.93 72.15
CA GLN A 185 -13.07 -37.39 70.98
C GLN A 185 -12.88 -36.50 69.75
N ALA A 186 -12.51 -35.22 69.93
CA ALA A 186 -12.10 -34.37 68.83
C ALA A 186 -10.75 -34.82 68.25
N ASP A 187 -9.75 -35.15 69.09
CA ASP A 187 -8.38 -35.48 68.64
C ASP A 187 -8.28 -36.84 67.90
N HIS A 188 -9.14 -37.81 68.24
CA HIS A 188 -9.17 -39.11 67.54
C HIS A 188 -10.15 -39.21 66.36
N LYS A 189 -11.00 -38.20 66.11
CA LYS A 189 -11.66 -38.04 64.80
C LYS A 189 -10.92 -37.10 63.85
N LEU A 190 -9.82 -36.46 64.28
CA LEU A 190 -9.10 -35.47 63.49
C LEU A 190 -7.71 -35.87 62.99
N THR A 191 -7.37 -37.15 62.89
CA THR A 191 -6.10 -37.52 62.24
C THR A 191 -6.25 -38.87 61.55
N VAL A 192 -7.02 -38.99 60.46
CA VAL A 192 -6.46 -39.24 59.12
C VAL A 192 -7.41 -38.77 57.99
N SER A 193 -8.63 -38.30 58.28
CA SER A 193 -9.67 -38.13 57.24
C SER A 193 -9.89 -36.69 56.71
N ALA A 194 -9.57 -35.63 57.44
CA ALA A 194 -9.95 -34.27 57.01
C ALA A 194 -8.83 -33.45 56.33
N THR A 195 -7.57 -33.60 56.73
CA THR A 195 -6.45 -32.81 56.15
C THR A 195 -5.88 -33.44 54.88
N ALA A 196 -5.90 -34.78 54.78
CA ALA A 196 -5.55 -35.47 53.54
C ALA A 196 -6.59 -35.25 52.43
N SER A 197 -7.88 -35.11 52.80
CA SER A 197 -8.98 -34.85 51.87
C SER A 197 -9.02 -33.40 51.34
N LYS A 198 -8.54 -32.42 52.12
CA LYS A 198 -8.47 -31.01 51.66
C LYS A 198 -7.21 -30.67 50.87
N ILE A 199 -6.08 -31.34 51.11
CA ILE A 199 -4.87 -31.16 50.29
C ILE A 199 -4.97 -31.96 48.97
N SER A 200 -5.64 -33.11 48.97
CA SER A 200 -5.86 -33.91 47.73
C SER A 200 -6.95 -33.35 46.81
N THR A 201 -7.73 -32.35 47.25
CA THR A 201 -8.74 -31.66 46.43
C THR A 201 -8.21 -30.41 45.73
N ILE A 202 -7.01 -29.95 46.07
CA ILE A 202 -6.32 -28.89 45.33
C ILE A 202 -5.62 -29.52 44.12
N ASP A 203 -6.25 -29.37 42.95
CA ASP A 203 -5.67 -29.74 41.66
C ASP A 203 -4.56 -28.74 41.29
N PHE A 204 -3.37 -28.96 41.85
CA PHE A 204 -2.17 -28.15 41.58
C PHE A 204 -1.84 -28.03 40.08
N PRO A 205 -1.98 -29.09 39.25
CA PRO A 205 -1.94 -28.97 37.80
C PRO A 205 -2.94 -27.95 37.23
N ALA A 206 -4.21 -28.00 37.64
CA ALA A 206 -5.21 -27.02 37.18
C ALA A 206 -4.94 -25.60 37.67
N ALA A 207 -4.43 -25.42 38.90
CA ALA A 207 -4.00 -24.11 39.40
C ALA A 207 -2.80 -23.54 38.60
N SER A 208 -1.82 -24.39 38.26
CA SER A 208 -0.67 -24.05 37.41
C SER A 208 -1.11 -23.70 35.98
N ASP A 209 -2.01 -24.47 35.38
CA ASP A 209 -2.50 -24.21 34.03
C ASP A 209 -3.37 -22.94 33.95
N ARG A 210 -4.10 -22.62 35.02
CA ARG A 210 -4.81 -21.33 35.16
C ARG A 210 -3.85 -20.15 35.30
N LEU A 211 -2.74 -20.32 36.01
CA LEU A 211 -1.68 -19.30 36.10
C LEU A 211 -1.00 -19.08 34.73
N LYS A 212 -0.70 -20.16 33.99
CA LYS A 212 -0.18 -20.08 32.61
C LYS A 212 -1.17 -19.41 31.67
N ALA A 213 -2.47 -19.68 31.82
CA ALA A 213 -3.51 -19.00 31.04
C ALA A 213 -3.60 -17.50 31.37
N ALA A 214 -3.45 -17.13 32.64
CA ALA A 214 -3.39 -15.73 33.07
C ALA A 214 -2.12 -15.02 32.52
N ASP A 215 -0.97 -15.71 32.48
CA ASP A 215 0.26 -15.19 31.88
C ASP A 215 0.19 -15.11 30.34
N ALA A 216 -0.46 -16.07 29.67
CA ALA A 216 -0.70 -16.00 28.23
C ALA A 216 -1.67 -14.85 27.88
N ALA A 217 -2.69 -14.62 28.71
CA ALA A 217 -3.54 -13.44 28.61
C ALA A 217 -2.70 -12.17 28.82
N ARG A 218 -1.86 -12.10 29.87
CA ARG A 218 -0.92 -10.99 30.13
C ARG A 218 -0.05 -10.65 28.92
N GLN A 219 0.54 -11.66 28.27
CA GLN A 219 1.38 -11.47 27.08
C GLN A 219 0.58 -10.92 25.90
N SER A 220 -0.65 -11.40 25.72
CA SER A 220 -1.57 -10.89 24.70
C SER A 220 -2.00 -9.44 24.99
N PHE A 221 -2.18 -9.06 26.26
CA PHE A 221 -2.50 -7.69 26.69
C PHE A 221 -1.31 -6.72 26.56
N ALA A 222 -0.11 -7.11 26.97
CA ALA A 222 1.09 -6.28 26.88
C ALA A 222 1.44 -5.92 25.42
N ALA A 223 1.14 -6.82 24.47
CA ALA A 223 1.36 -6.58 23.04
C ALA A 223 0.46 -5.48 22.43
N LEU A 224 -0.64 -5.10 23.10
CA LEU A 224 -1.55 -4.05 22.62
C LEU A 224 -1.09 -2.63 23.00
N LEU A 225 -0.31 -2.48 24.08
CA LEU A 225 0.10 -1.17 24.58
C LEU A 225 0.96 -0.37 23.57
N PRO A 226 1.98 -0.95 22.90
CA PRO A 226 2.74 -0.24 21.88
C PRO A 226 1.87 0.20 20.68
N ARG A 227 0.81 -0.55 20.35
CA ARG A 227 -0.13 -0.17 19.28
C ARG A 227 -0.96 1.04 19.68
N ILE A 228 -1.45 1.08 20.93
CA ILE A 228 -2.19 2.23 21.47
C ILE A 228 -1.28 3.47 21.53
N ASP A 229 -0.05 3.33 22.00
CA ASP A 229 0.90 4.45 22.06
C ASP A 229 1.27 4.96 20.66
N GLN A 230 1.49 4.06 19.69
CA GLN A 230 1.69 4.46 18.30
C GLN A 230 0.46 5.17 17.72
N THR A 231 -0.76 4.70 18.05
CA THR A 231 -2.01 5.35 17.63
C THR A 231 -2.08 6.78 18.17
N MET A 232 -1.73 6.98 19.45
CA MET A 232 -1.72 8.31 20.07
C MET A 232 -0.66 9.23 19.46
N GLN A 233 0.53 8.70 19.12
CA GLN A 233 1.56 9.44 18.39
C GLN A 233 1.10 9.82 16.98
N ASP A 234 0.43 8.91 16.27
CA ASP A 234 -0.12 9.15 14.94
C ASP A 234 -1.21 10.23 14.99
N ILE A 235 -2.10 10.20 15.99
CA ILE A 235 -3.12 11.24 16.20
C ILE A 235 -2.45 12.59 16.47
N ALA A 236 -1.47 12.64 17.37
CA ALA A 236 -0.75 13.86 17.72
C ALA A 236 0.00 14.44 16.50
N ALA A 237 0.63 13.58 15.69
CA ALA A 237 1.30 13.96 14.46
C ALA A 237 0.31 14.57 13.45
N VAL A 238 -0.89 14.01 13.32
CA VAL A 238 -1.94 14.58 12.46
C VAL A 238 -2.45 15.90 13.03
N GLN A 239 -2.69 16.02 14.35
CA GLN A 239 -3.14 17.27 15.00
C GLN A 239 -2.16 18.44 14.81
N ALA A 240 -0.86 18.15 14.79
CA ALA A 240 0.18 19.15 14.60
C ALA A 240 0.24 19.72 13.17
N MET A 241 -0.49 19.14 12.21
CA MET A 241 -0.48 19.58 10.81
C MET A 241 -1.24 20.90 10.64
N SER A 242 -0.53 21.92 10.18
CA SER A 242 -1.08 23.26 9.94
C SER A 242 -2.15 23.29 8.84
N SER A 243 -2.11 22.33 7.91
CA SER A 243 -2.96 22.22 6.72
C SER A 243 -4.35 21.60 6.95
N LEU A 244 -4.67 21.15 8.16
CA LEU A 244 -6.00 20.61 8.47
C LEU A 244 -7.08 21.70 8.46
N SER A 245 -8.26 21.36 7.91
CA SER A 245 -9.45 22.22 8.00
C SER A 245 -9.92 22.37 9.45
N ALA A 246 -10.70 23.42 9.74
CA ALA A 246 -11.26 23.62 11.08
C ALA A 246 -12.14 22.44 11.53
N ASP A 247 -12.94 21.89 10.60
CA ASP A 247 -13.79 20.73 10.84
C ASP A 247 -12.98 19.46 11.14
N ASP A 248 -11.90 19.23 10.39
CA ASP A 248 -11.04 18.07 10.61
C ASP A 248 -10.27 18.19 11.93
N LYS A 249 -9.80 19.41 12.28
CA LYS A 249 -9.20 19.68 13.60
C LYS A 249 -10.17 19.36 14.73
N ALA A 250 -11.45 19.74 14.61
CA ALA A 250 -12.46 19.43 15.61
C ALA A 250 -12.71 17.92 15.74
N LYS A 251 -12.84 17.21 14.60
CA LYS A 251 -13.01 15.74 14.58
C LYS A 251 -11.81 15.01 15.20
N ILE A 252 -10.59 15.43 14.88
CA ILE A 252 -9.36 14.82 15.41
C ILE A 252 -9.19 15.16 16.90
N ALA A 253 -9.56 16.36 17.35
CA ALA A 253 -9.53 16.72 18.77
C ALA A 253 -10.49 15.89 19.62
N ASP A 254 -11.73 15.69 19.15
CA ASP A 254 -12.69 14.82 19.81
C ASP A 254 -12.19 13.37 19.83
N PHE A 255 -11.60 12.91 18.73
CA PHE A 255 -10.99 11.58 18.64
C PHE A 255 -9.80 11.40 19.60
N ALA A 256 -8.89 12.38 19.67
CA ALA A 256 -7.74 12.35 20.59
C ALA A 256 -8.19 12.26 22.05
N LYS A 257 -9.26 12.97 22.41
CA LYS A 257 -9.86 12.91 23.75
C LYS A 257 -10.41 11.52 24.06
N GLN A 258 -11.09 10.89 23.09
CA GLN A 258 -11.61 9.54 23.24
C GLN A 258 -10.48 8.50 23.33
N ALA A 259 -9.44 8.61 22.49
CA ALA A 259 -8.28 7.72 22.49
C ALA A 259 -7.45 7.85 23.77
N ALA A 260 -7.28 9.07 24.31
CA ALA A 260 -6.65 9.30 25.60
C ALA A 260 -7.43 8.62 26.75
N SER A 261 -8.76 8.80 26.80
CA SER A 261 -9.62 8.12 27.77
C SER A 261 -9.51 6.59 27.68
N ILE A 262 -9.43 6.04 26.48
CA ILE A 262 -9.24 4.60 26.25
C ILE A 262 -7.87 4.13 26.74
N SER A 263 -6.80 4.90 26.46
CA SER A 263 -5.45 4.61 26.95
C SER A 263 -5.40 4.60 28.48
N ASP A 264 -6.09 5.53 29.13
CA ASP A 264 -6.18 5.61 30.58
C ASP A 264 -6.97 4.43 31.16
N ASP A 265 -8.16 4.11 30.62
CA ASP A 265 -8.96 2.94 31.01
C ASP A 265 -8.14 1.64 30.89
N PHE A 266 -7.34 1.52 29.82
CA PHE A 266 -6.46 0.40 29.55
C PHE A 266 -5.31 0.31 30.55
N LYS A 267 -4.60 1.41 30.82
CA LYS A 267 -3.50 1.48 31.80
C LYS A 267 -3.99 1.17 33.21
N THR A 268 -5.16 1.67 33.60
CA THR A 268 -5.77 1.35 34.89
C THR A 268 -6.10 -0.13 35.01
N SER A 269 -6.71 -0.72 33.97
CA SER A 269 -7.06 -2.15 33.97
C SER A 269 -5.82 -3.05 34.01
N LEU A 270 -4.75 -2.68 33.30
CA LEU A 270 -3.47 -3.38 33.33
C LEU A 270 -2.82 -3.32 34.73
N ALA A 271 -2.80 -2.15 35.36
CA ALA A 271 -2.24 -1.98 36.70
C ALA A 271 -3.01 -2.79 37.77
N GLU A 272 -4.35 -2.85 37.67
CA GLU A 272 -5.17 -3.70 38.54
C GLU A 272 -4.89 -5.20 38.34
N PHE A 273 -4.68 -5.62 37.09
CA PHE A 273 -4.34 -7.00 36.75
C PHE A 273 -2.92 -7.38 37.25
N GLU A 274 -1.94 -6.50 37.07
CA GLU A 274 -0.57 -6.68 37.59
C GLU A 274 -0.56 -6.82 39.12
N LYS A 275 -1.34 -5.99 39.80
CA LYS A 275 -1.52 -6.08 41.26
C LYS A 275 -2.12 -7.43 41.67
N GLY A 276 -3.20 -7.86 41.03
CA GLY A 276 -3.85 -9.14 41.33
C GLY A 276 -2.97 -10.37 41.08
N THR A 277 -2.13 -10.35 40.04
CA THR A 277 -1.19 -11.43 39.73
C THR A 277 0.04 -11.45 40.64
N SER A 278 0.54 -10.29 41.08
CA SER A 278 1.59 -10.21 42.10
C SER A 278 1.12 -10.72 43.46
N ASP A 279 -0.09 -10.35 43.88
CA ASP A 279 -0.69 -10.85 45.13
C ASP A 279 -0.87 -12.38 45.08
N ALA A 280 -1.27 -12.93 43.92
CA ALA A 280 -1.36 -14.37 43.67
C ALA A 280 -0.01 -15.10 43.80
N ARG A 281 1.06 -14.51 43.25
CA ARG A 281 2.41 -15.09 43.30
C ARG A 281 2.96 -15.08 44.72
N LEU A 282 2.80 -13.97 45.43
CA LEU A 282 3.21 -13.82 46.83
C LEU A 282 2.45 -14.80 47.74
N LEU A 283 1.16 -15.02 47.48
CA LEU A 283 0.35 -16.00 48.19
C LEU A 283 0.86 -17.43 47.97
N THR A 284 1.22 -17.77 46.73
CA THR A 284 1.80 -19.08 46.37
C THR A 284 3.15 -19.32 47.05
N GLU A 285 4.04 -18.32 47.05
CA GLU A 285 5.35 -18.38 47.73
C GLU A 285 5.19 -18.57 49.25
N LYS A 286 4.23 -17.87 49.88
CA LYS A 286 3.92 -17.98 51.31
C LYS A 286 3.32 -19.35 51.68
N VAL A 287 2.45 -19.91 50.85
CA VAL A 287 1.92 -21.27 51.05
C VAL A 287 3.06 -22.29 51.00
N SER A 288 3.93 -22.21 49.99
CA SER A 288 5.08 -23.10 49.85
C SER A 288 6.05 -23.01 51.03
N ALA A 289 6.32 -21.79 51.52
CA ALA A 289 7.17 -21.57 52.69
C ALA A 289 6.57 -22.14 53.99
N ALA A 290 5.26 -21.94 54.22
CA ALA A 290 4.56 -22.47 55.40
C ALA A 290 4.48 -24.01 55.40
N LEU A 291 4.32 -24.62 54.21
CA LEU A 291 4.39 -26.08 54.05
C LEU A 291 5.80 -26.62 54.31
N ALA A 292 6.83 -25.93 53.82
CA ALA A 292 8.22 -26.33 54.02
C ALA A 292 8.68 -26.23 55.49
N SER A 293 8.16 -25.25 56.25
CA SER A 293 8.45 -25.08 57.67
C SER A 293 7.61 -25.99 58.59
N GLY A 294 6.65 -26.74 58.05
CA GLY A 294 5.73 -27.57 58.83
C GLY A 294 4.67 -26.77 59.61
N ASP A 295 4.49 -25.48 59.29
CA ASP A 295 3.48 -24.61 59.90
C ASP A 295 2.11 -24.87 59.26
N LYS A 296 1.44 -25.91 59.78
CA LYS A 296 0.18 -26.45 59.25
C LYS A 296 -0.99 -25.46 59.38
N GLU A 297 -0.96 -24.56 60.35
CA GLU A 297 -2.05 -23.61 60.60
C GLU A 297 -1.99 -22.45 59.60
N THR A 298 -0.80 -21.90 59.40
CA THR A 298 -0.55 -20.88 58.38
C THR A 298 -0.81 -21.43 56.97
N ALA A 299 -0.37 -22.66 56.69
CA ALA A 299 -0.63 -23.32 55.40
C ALA A 299 -2.14 -23.53 55.14
N ALA A 300 -2.93 -23.92 56.15
CA ALA A 300 -4.37 -24.12 56.01
C ALA A 300 -5.10 -22.79 55.74
N LYS A 301 -4.68 -21.71 56.40
CA LYS A 301 -5.29 -20.38 56.25
C LYS A 301 -4.99 -19.78 54.87
N LEU A 302 -3.74 -19.87 54.43
CA LEU A 302 -3.32 -19.40 53.10
C LEU A 302 -3.87 -20.29 51.96
N SER A 303 -4.15 -21.56 52.21
CA SER A 303 -4.78 -22.45 51.21
C SER A 303 -6.23 -22.06 50.92
N ALA A 304 -6.97 -21.55 51.90
CA ALA A 304 -8.32 -21.02 51.68
C ALA A 304 -8.31 -19.76 50.79
N ASP A 305 -7.30 -18.91 50.95
CA ASP A 305 -7.08 -17.75 50.07
C ASP A 305 -6.69 -18.21 48.64
N LEU A 306 -5.91 -19.29 48.53
CA LEU A 306 -5.53 -19.91 47.25
C LEU A 306 -6.74 -20.53 46.53
N GLU A 307 -7.70 -21.10 47.26
CA GLU A 307 -8.98 -21.62 46.71
C GLU A 307 -9.89 -20.50 46.17
N ALA A 308 -9.79 -19.27 46.70
CA ALA A 308 -10.54 -18.10 46.21
C ALA A 308 -9.91 -17.43 44.97
N LEU A 309 -8.63 -17.73 44.69
CA LEU A 309 -7.85 -17.15 43.60
C LEU A 309 -8.44 -17.40 42.19
N PRO A 310 -8.97 -18.60 41.84
CA PRO A 310 -9.59 -18.84 40.54
C PRO A 310 -10.75 -17.89 40.25
N LYS A 311 -11.59 -17.61 41.24
CA LYS A 311 -12.74 -16.69 41.09
C LYS A 311 -12.27 -15.25 40.89
N THR A 312 -11.16 -14.86 41.52
CA THR A 312 -10.54 -13.55 41.34
C THR A 312 -9.94 -13.40 39.94
N LEU A 313 -9.23 -14.42 39.44
CA LEU A 313 -8.67 -14.45 38.08
C LEU A 313 -9.77 -14.48 37.01
N GLU A 314 -10.86 -15.23 37.24
CA GLU A 314 -12.02 -15.25 36.35
C GLU A 314 -12.76 -13.90 36.32
N THR A 315 -12.86 -13.23 37.46
CA THR A 315 -13.44 -11.87 37.55
C THR A 315 -12.57 -10.85 36.82
N LEU A 316 -11.25 -10.93 36.95
CA LEU A 316 -10.30 -10.09 36.21
C LEU A 316 -10.38 -10.36 34.70
N ALA A 317 -10.39 -11.62 34.27
CA ALA A 317 -10.54 -12.01 32.87
C ALA A 317 -11.87 -11.51 32.28
N LYS A 318 -12.97 -11.59 33.05
CA LYS A 318 -14.27 -11.04 32.65
C LYS A 318 -14.26 -9.52 32.54
N LYS A 319 -13.71 -8.81 33.53
CA LYS A 319 -13.60 -7.34 33.50
C LYS A 319 -12.80 -6.87 32.26
N ILE A 320 -11.75 -7.61 31.92
CA ILE A 320 -10.93 -7.40 30.73
C ILE A 320 -11.72 -7.65 29.44
N ALA A 321 -12.50 -8.74 29.36
CA ALA A 321 -13.35 -9.05 28.22
C ALA A 321 -14.45 -7.99 28.05
N ASP A 322 -15.07 -7.55 29.14
CA ASP A 322 -16.07 -6.48 29.15
C ASP A 322 -15.47 -5.13 28.73
N THR A 323 -14.24 -4.82 29.16
CA THR A 323 -13.50 -3.62 28.75
C THR A 323 -13.16 -3.66 27.26
N THR A 324 -12.73 -4.82 26.75
CA THR A 324 -12.48 -5.04 25.32
C THR A 324 -13.76 -4.88 24.50
N ALA A 325 -14.87 -5.47 24.94
CA ALA A 325 -16.15 -5.35 24.25
C ALA A 325 -16.72 -3.91 24.30
N ALA A 326 -16.52 -3.19 25.41
CA ALA A 326 -16.89 -1.78 25.54
C ALA A 326 -16.03 -0.90 24.63
N LEU A 327 -14.74 -1.22 24.48
CA LEU A 327 -13.82 -0.58 23.54
C LEU A 327 -14.28 -0.80 22.10
N ASP A 328 -14.54 -2.04 21.70
CA ASP A 328 -15.05 -2.37 20.36
C ASP A 328 -16.36 -1.62 20.06
N LYS A 329 -17.26 -1.51 21.03
CA LYS A 329 -18.51 -0.77 20.90
C LYS A 329 -18.32 0.75 20.80
N ARG A 330 -17.36 1.33 21.52
CA ARG A 330 -16.99 2.76 21.42
C ARG A 330 -16.31 3.08 20.08
N LEU A 331 -15.55 2.12 19.54
CA LEU A 331 -14.88 2.22 18.25
C LEU A 331 -15.80 1.88 17.06
N ALA A 332 -16.94 1.22 17.28
CA ALA A 332 -17.87 0.79 16.24
C ALA A 332 -18.39 1.89 15.28
N PRO A 333 -18.64 3.15 15.71
CA PRO A 333 -18.96 4.24 14.79
C PRO A 333 -17.82 4.62 13.84
N TYR A 334 -16.59 4.19 14.15
CA TYR A 334 -15.36 4.46 13.42
C TYR A 334 -14.78 3.20 12.74
N SER A 335 -15.60 2.15 12.59
CA SER A 335 -15.29 0.73 12.28
C SER A 335 -14.64 0.39 10.91
N GLY A 336 -13.95 1.33 10.27
CA GLY A 336 -12.78 0.93 9.50
C GLY A 336 -11.64 0.54 10.46
N PRO A 337 -10.52 -0.03 9.99
CA PRO A 337 -9.28 0.13 10.73
C PRO A 337 -9.12 1.63 10.97
N TRP A 338 -9.05 2.07 12.22
CA TRP A 338 -8.95 3.49 12.59
C TRP A 338 -7.77 4.17 11.87
N GLU A 339 -6.75 3.38 11.53
CA GLU A 339 -5.64 3.73 10.64
C GLU A 339 -6.14 4.30 9.30
N GLU A 340 -7.17 3.71 8.68
CA GLU A 340 -7.74 4.18 7.42
C GLU A 340 -8.53 5.48 7.55
N SER A 341 -9.18 5.70 8.70
CA SER A 341 -9.89 6.94 8.98
C SER A 341 -8.93 8.09 9.24
N LEU A 342 -7.86 7.86 10.00
CA LEU A 342 -6.77 8.84 10.17
C LEU A 342 -6.02 9.07 8.86
N GLU A 343 -5.73 8.00 8.11
CA GLU A 343 -5.04 8.10 6.83
C GLU A 343 -5.85 8.93 5.83
N PHE A 344 -7.17 8.78 5.77
CA PHE A 344 -8.01 9.62 4.93
C PHE A 344 -7.91 11.12 5.27
N LEU A 345 -7.70 11.46 6.54
CA LEU A 345 -7.54 12.85 7.00
C LEU A 345 -6.11 13.38 6.80
N ARG A 346 -5.11 12.51 6.58
CA ARG A 346 -3.73 12.95 6.37
C ARG A 346 -3.63 13.77 5.08
N PRO A 347 -3.11 15.00 5.14
CA PRO A 347 -2.77 15.79 3.97
C PRO A 347 -1.67 15.07 3.19
N ARG A 348 -1.55 15.43 1.92
CA ARG A 348 -0.45 14.96 1.07
C ARG A 348 0.88 15.34 1.71
N SER A 349 1.74 14.35 1.88
CA SER A 349 3.14 14.53 2.28
C SER A 349 4.04 14.18 1.11
N ASP A 350 5.14 14.91 0.92
CA ASP A 350 6.09 14.63 -0.14
C ASP A 350 7.14 13.60 0.35
N ALA A 351 6.72 12.34 0.47
CA ALA A 351 7.62 11.24 0.81
C ALA A 351 8.74 11.08 -0.25
N PRO A 352 9.93 10.57 0.11
CA PRO A 352 11.04 10.36 -0.82
C PRO A 352 10.79 9.11 -1.69
N LEU A 353 9.94 9.27 -2.71
CA LEU A 353 9.51 8.23 -3.65
C LEU A 353 10.44 8.07 -4.86
N THR A 354 11.31 9.05 -5.15
CA THR A 354 12.29 8.96 -6.26
C THR A 354 13.22 7.76 -6.14
N LYS A 355 13.48 7.26 -4.92
CA LYS A 355 14.26 6.04 -4.67
C LYS A 355 13.66 4.76 -5.27
N TYR A 356 12.38 4.77 -5.64
CA TYR A 356 11.69 3.66 -6.29
C TYR A 356 11.60 3.84 -7.82
N VAL A 357 12.32 4.79 -8.42
CA VAL A 357 12.32 4.94 -9.87
C VAL A 357 13.57 4.31 -10.46
N ASN A 358 13.41 3.38 -11.40
CA ASN A 358 14.50 2.81 -12.19
C ASN A 358 14.37 3.24 -13.65
N LEU A 359 15.21 4.21 -14.05
CA LEU A 359 15.17 4.80 -15.39
C LEU A 359 15.73 3.89 -16.50
N PHE A 360 16.30 2.73 -16.17
CA PHE A 360 16.74 1.77 -17.17
C PHE A 360 15.63 0.82 -17.63
N VAL A 361 14.51 0.70 -16.90
CA VAL A 361 13.39 -0.12 -17.35
C VAL A 361 12.80 0.47 -18.64
N GLY A 362 12.74 -0.34 -19.69
CA GLY A 362 12.29 0.04 -21.03
C GLY A 362 13.42 0.44 -21.98
N THR A 363 14.68 0.43 -21.54
CA THR A 363 15.83 0.81 -22.40
C THR A 363 16.38 -0.34 -23.25
N ASN A 364 15.79 -1.54 -23.17
CA ASN A 364 16.15 -2.70 -24.00
C ASN A 364 14.90 -3.29 -24.67
N MET A 365 15.12 -4.24 -25.60
CA MET A 365 14.06 -5.08 -26.17
C MET A 365 13.25 -5.76 -25.08
N SER A 366 11.93 -5.89 -25.27
CA SER A 366 11.07 -6.51 -24.27
C SER A 366 11.52 -7.93 -23.94
N ASP A 367 11.60 -8.24 -22.64
CA ASP A 367 11.94 -9.57 -22.11
C ASP A 367 10.90 -10.64 -22.48
N THR A 368 9.71 -10.21 -22.92
CA THR A 368 8.51 -11.05 -22.97
C THR A 368 8.10 -11.44 -24.38
N GLY A 369 8.81 -10.97 -25.40
CA GLY A 369 8.44 -11.14 -26.81
C GLY A 369 7.80 -9.87 -27.38
N GLY A 370 7.04 -9.97 -28.47
CA GLY A 370 6.30 -8.84 -29.04
C GLY A 370 7.07 -7.96 -30.03
N GLY A 371 8.40 -7.89 -29.92
CA GLY A 371 9.30 -7.37 -30.96
C GLY A 371 9.77 -5.92 -30.80
N HIS A 372 9.25 -5.16 -29.84
CA HIS A 372 9.67 -3.77 -29.59
C HIS A 372 10.32 -3.58 -28.22
N SER A 373 11.19 -2.58 -28.12
CA SER A 373 11.76 -2.08 -26.86
C SER A 373 10.87 -1.02 -26.24
N GLY A 374 11.06 -0.72 -24.95
CA GLY A 374 10.38 0.43 -24.32
C GLY A 374 10.72 1.78 -24.96
N ASN A 375 11.90 1.88 -25.61
CA ASN A 375 12.34 3.05 -26.37
C ASN A 375 12.38 4.36 -25.56
N VAL A 376 12.68 4.25 -24.26
CA VAL A 376 12.83 5.37 -23.34
C VAL A 376 14.31 5.74 -23.12
N ASN A 377 14.56 6.95 -22.64
CA ASN A 377 15.90 7.44 -22.29
C ASN A 377 16.09 7.50 -20.75
N PRO A 378 17.28 7.18 -20.21
CA PRO A 378 17.58 7.30 -18.77
C PRO A 378 18.05 8.71 -18.35
N GLY A 379 18.05 9.68 -19.26
CA GLY A 379 18.51 11.05 -19.04
C GLY A 379 17.76 11.82 -17.96
N ALA A 380 18.42 12.86 -17.46
CA ALA A 380 17.87 13.79 -16.50
C ALA A 380 16.72 14.60 -17.12
N GLN A 381 15.50 14.41 -16.62
CA GLN A 381 14.32 15.18 -17.01
C GLN A 381 13.52 15.55 -15.75
N THR A 382 12.86 16.71 -15.75
CA THR A 382 11.81 17.04 -14.77
C THR A 382 10.44 16.64 -15.33
N PRO A 383 9.35 16.57 -14.53
CA PRO A 383 8.01 16.27 -15.06
C PRO A 383 7.67 17.18 -16.25
N PHE A 384 7.39 16.57 -17.40
CA PHE A 384 7.11 17.20 -18.68
C PHE A 384 8.20 18.17 -19.20
N GLY A 385 9.44 18.06 -18.70
CA GLY A 385 10.52 18.98 -19.03
C GLY A 385 10.82 19.02 -20.54
N MET A 386 11.03 20.23 -21.06
CA MET A 386 11.57 20.48 -22.40
C MET A 386 12.96 19.85 -22.56
N VAL A 387 13.76 19.92 -21.49
CA VAL A 387 15.08 19.28 -21.41
C VAL A 387 14.97 17.88 -20.85
N SER A 388 15.46 16.91 -21.62
CA SER A 388 15.83 15.56 -21.20
C SER A 388 17.32 15.39 -21.47
N PHE A 389 18.16 15.71 -20.48
CA PHE A 389 19.62 15.72 -20.62
C PHE A 389 20.20 14.34 -20.35
N GLY A 390 20.53 13.60 -21.42
CA GLY A 390 20.86 12.18 -21.32
C GLY A 390 21.86 11.69 -22.35
N PRO A 391 22.28 10.42 -22.23
CA PRO A 391 23.13 9.77 -23.20
C PRO A 391 22.38 9.38 -24.48
N ASP A 392 23.10 9.40 -25.59
CA ASP A 392 22.69 8.83 -26.86
C ASP A 392 23.63 7.68 -27.26
N THR A 393 23.05 6.53 -27.60
CA THR A 393 23.74 5.34 -28.11
C THR A 393 23.20 4.96 -29.49
N ARG A 394 23.85 4.00 -30.15
CA ARG A 394 23.56 3.66 -31.54
C ARG A 394 22.21 2.96 -31.73
N GLY A 395 21.81 2.10 -30.79
CA GLY A 395 20.68 1.19 -30.91
C GLY A 395 20.72 0.34 -32.18
N SER A 396 19.56 0.13 -32.82
CA SER A 396 19.47 -0.60 -34.10
C SER A 396 20.24 0.10 -35.23
N GLY A 397 20.37 1.41 -35.10
CA GLY A 397 20.78 2.28 -36.17
C GLY A 397 19.80 2.38 -37.35
N ASP A 398 18.58 1.86 -37.19
CA ASP A 398 17.49 2.06 -38.14
C ASP A 398 16.62 3.25 -37.70
N GLY A 399 15.94 3.91 -38.65
CA GLY A 399 15.07 5.06 -38.37
C GLY A 399 13.86 4.72 -37.49
N TRP A 400 13.53 3.43 -37.41
CA TRP A 400 12.56 2.83 -36.50
C TRP A 400 13.22 1.63 -35.79
N GLY A 401 12.71 1.27 -34.61
CA GLY A 401 13.20 0.10 -33.86
C GLY A 401 13.92 0.47 -32.57
N TYR A 402 14.81 -0.40 -32.09
CA TYR A 402 15.33 -0.27 -30.73
C TYR A 402 16.33 0.87 -30.55
N GLY A 403 16.17 1.59 -29.43
CA GLY A 403 16.92 2.79 -29.10
C GLY A 403 16.39 4.05 -29.77
N SER A 404 15.14 4.05 -30.26
CA SER A 404 14.55 5.21 -30.93
C SER A 404 14.40 6.44 -30.01
N GLY A 405 14.31 6.24 -28.69
CA GLY A 405 14.37 7.30 -27.69
C GLY A 405 15.77 7.85 -27.39
N GLY A 406 16.80 7.46 -28.17
CA GLY A 406 18.18 7.93 -28.03
C GLY A 406 19.11 6.94 -27.36
N TYR A 407 18.62 6.06 -26.49
CA TYR A 407 19.46 5.13 -25.73
C TYR A 407 19.00 3.67 -25.85
N TYR A 408 19.96 2.77 -26.00
CA TYR A 408 19.74 1.32 -25.99
C TYR A 408 20.73 0.64 -25.04
N TYR A 409 20.18 -0.04 -24.03
CA TYR A 409 20.95 -0.69 -22.96
C TYR A 409 21.92 -1.76 -23.46
N GLY A 410 21.66 -2.36 -24.64
CA GLY A 410 22.58 -3.35 -25.21
C GLY A 410 23.91 -2.77 -25.70
N ASP A 411 24.03 -1.44 -25.84
CA ASP A 411 25.21 -0.78 -26.37
C ASP A 411 26.26 -0.53 -25.29
N SER A 412 27.54 -0.73 -25.66
CA SER A 412 28.69 -0.52 -24.77
C SER A 412 29.46 0.79 -25.03
N SER A 413 28.93 1.67 -25.89
CA SER A 413 29.46 3.02 -26.08
C SER A 413 28.36 4.08 -26.15
N ILE A 414 28.64 5.24 -25.54
CA ILE A 414 27.80 6.44 -25.63
C ILE A 414 28.41 7.33 -26.71
N GLN A 415 27.64 7.62 -27.76
CA GLN A 415 28.06 8.44 -28.90
C GLN A 415 28.23 9.90 -28.48
N PHE A 416 27.25 10.43 -27.75
CA PHE A 416 27.23 11.78 -27.20
C PHE A 416 26.17 11.89 -26.11
N PHE A 417 26.10 13.06 -25.47
CA PHE A 417 25.00 13.49 -24.63
C PHE A 417 24.22 14.59 -25.35
N SER A 418 22.91 14.63 -25.19
CA SER A 418 22.04 15.64 -25.81
C SER A 418 20.94 16.10 -24.87
N LEU A 419 20.21 17.16 -25.25
CA LEU A 419 19.28 17.87 -24.37
C LEU A 419 17.80 17.58 -24.61
N THR A 420 17.45 16.92 -25.71
CA THR A 420 16.06 16.76 -26.14
C THR A 420 15.82 15.30 -26.50
N HIS A 421 14.77 14.67 -25.97
CA HIS A 421 14.43 13.28 -26.29
C HIS A 421 12.91 13.11 -26.29
N LEU A 422 12.42 12.20 -27.14
CA LEU A 422 11.07 11.65 -27.05
C LEU A 422 11.17 10.32 -26.32
N ASN A 423 10.34 10.10 -25.31
CA ASN A 423 10.38 8.87 -24.50
C ASN A 423 9.32 7.89 -24.98
N GLY A 424 9.77 6.81 -25.60
CA GLY A 424 8.95 5.70 -26.02
C GLY A 424 8.43 5.65 -27.46
N PRO A 425 8.69 6.59 -28.41
CA PRO A 425 8.11 6.46 -29.74
C PRO A 425 8.78 5.37 -30.57
N GLY A 426 8.09 4.80 -31.55
CA GLY A 426 8.68 3.84 -32.50
C GLY A 426 9.70 4.43 -33.49
N CYS A 427 9.62 5.72 -33.80
CA CYS A 427 10.55 6.42 -34.70
C CYS A 427 11.64 7.18 -33.93
N ARG A 428 12.81 7.32 -34.55
CA ARG A 428 13.87 8.23 -34.06
C ARG A 428 13.51 9.69 -34.33
N GLY A 429 13.84 10.54 -33.37
CA GLY A 429 13.74 12.00 -33.44
C GLY A 429 14.48 12.65 -32.27
N GLN A 430 14.56 13.98 -32.25
CA GLN A 430 15.26 14.76 -31.22
C GLN A 430 16.76 14.37 -31.09
N GLY A 431 17.34 14.32 -29.90
CA GLY A 431 18.76 14.07 -29.64
C GLY A 431 19.70 15.25 -29.90
N THR A 432 19.22 16.49 -29.73
CA THR A 432 19.92 17.69 -30.24
C THR A 432 20.89 18.34 -29.26
N VAL A 433 21.82 19.11 -29.81
CA VAL A 433 22.97 19.70 -29.12
C VAL A 433 23.90 18.59 -28.63
N ALA A 434 24.41 17.80 -29.57
CA ALA A 434 25.28 16.67 -29.27
C ALA A 434 26.60 17.14 -28.67
N MET A 435 26.92 16.61 -27.48
CA MET A 435 28.05 16.99 -26.65
C MET A 435 28.83 15.75 -26.21
N LEU A 436 30.15 15.77 -26.33
CA LEU A 436 31.00 14.68 -25.87
C LEU A 436 32.27 15.24 -25.21
N PRO A 437 32.51 15.00 -23.91
CA PRO A 437 33.82 15.23 -23.32
C PRO A 437 34.84 14.23 -23.86
N ALA A 438 36.07 14.66 -24.06
CA ALA A 438 37.12 13.86 -24.67
C ALA A 438 38.51 14.17 -24.11
N GLU A 439 39.43 13.22 -24.23
CA GLU A 439 40.86 13.42 -23.99
C GLU A 439 41.66 13.64 -25.29
N SER A 440 40.95 13.82 -26.40
CA SER A 440 41.55 14.11 -27.71
C SER A 440 40.66 15.07 -28.49
N ALA A 441 41.27 16.08 -29.11
CA ALA A 441 40.60 17.02 -30.00
C ALA A 441 39.98 16.37 -31.25
N THR A 442 40.35 15.11 -31.54
CA THR A 442 39.89 14.34 -32.72
C THR A 442 38.95 13.19 -32.35
N GLN A 443 38.44 13.15 -31.11
CA GLN A 443 37.51 12.11 -30.66
C GLN A 443 36.25 12.10 -31.53
N SER A 444 35.89 10.93 -32.04
CA SER A 444 34.71 10.76 -32.88
C SER A 444 33.46 10.56 -32.04
N LEU A 445 32.44 11.40 -32.24
CA LEU A 445 31.10 11.22 -31.65
C LEU A 445 30.39 9.99 -32.24
N TYR A 446 30.71 9.59 -33.48
CA TYR A 446 30.08 8.40 -34.07
C TYR A 446 30.48 7.11 -33.35
N TYR A 447 31.74 7.00 -32.90
CA TYR A 447 32.21 5.85 -32.12
C TYR A 447 31.99 6.03 -30.62
N GLY A 448 31.94 7.28 -30.15
CA GLY A 448 31.65 7.59 -28.75
C GLY A 448 32.77 7.18 -27.79
N LEU A 449 32.40 7.05 -26.52
CA LEU A 449 33.27 6.54 -25.45
C LEU A 449 32.71 5.24 -24.87
N SER A 450 33.59 4.27 -24.64
CA SER A 450 33.25 2.98 -24.04
C SER A 450 32.97 3.11 -22.54
N TYR A 451 31.96 2.38 -22.08
CA TYR A 451 31.53 2.35 -20.68
C TYR A 451 31.00 0.96 -20.28
N SER A 452 30.70 0.83 -18.99
CA SER A 452 30.00 -0.32 -18.42
C SER A 452 28.85 0.16 -17.54
N HIS A 453 27.71 -0.54 -17.57
CA HIS A 453 26.58 -0.23 -16.68
C HIS A 453 26.92 -0.33 -15.20
N ASN A 454 27.98 -1.05 -14.81
CA ASN A 454 28.46 -1.06 -13.42
C ASN A 454 28.96 0.32 -12.94
N ASN A 455 29.32 1.19 -13.90
CA ASN A 455 29.79 2.55 -13.68
C ASN A 455 28.73 3.59 -14.13
N GLU A 456 27.49 3.16 -14.31
CA GLU A 456 26.38 3.98 -14.78
C GLU A 456 25.28 4.01 -13.72
N SER A 457 24.64 5.17 -13.54
CA SER A 457 23.52 5.33 -12.62
C SER A 457 22.59 6.43 -13.10
N ALA A 458 21.29 6.25 -12.87
CA ALA A 458 20.26 7.20 -13.25
C ALA A 458 19.21 7.30 -12.14
N GLU A 459 18.80 8.54 -11.84
CA GLU A 459 17.78 8.89 -10.86
C GLU A 459 16.85 9.97 -11.48
N PRO A 460 15.60 10.14 -11.03
CA PRO A 460 14.72 11.19 -11.54
C PRO A 460 15.39 12.58 -11.54
N GLY A 461 15.66 13.11 -12.74
CA GLY A 461 16.33 14.39 -12.93
C GLY A 461 17.86 14.39 -12.84
N TYR A 462 18.50 13.22 -12.81
CA TYR A 462 19.96 13.09 -12.75
C TYR A 462 20.49 11.82 -13.44
N TYR A 463 21.58 11.94 -14.18
CA TYR A 463 22.28 10.81 -14.80
C TYR A 463 23.78 10.90 -14.57
N LYS A 464 24.46 9.77 -14.39
CA LYS A 464 25.91 9.68 -14.23
C LYS A 464 26.49 8.45 -14.92
N VAL A 465 27.64 8.64 -15.57
CA VAL A 465 28.46 7.55 -16.10
C VAL A 465 29.94 7.84 -15.91
N LYS A 466 30.72 6.81 -15.62
CA LYS A 466 32.19 6.84 -15.72
C LYS A 466 32.65 5.93 -16.87
N PHE A 467 33.37 6.53 -17.81
CA PHE A 467 33.93 5.89 -19.00
C PHE A 467 35.23 5.14 -18.69
N ASP A 468 35.62 4.24 -19.59
CA ASP A 468 36.83 3.41 -19.45
C ASP A 468 38.14 4.24 -19.47
N ASN A 469 38.12 5.41 -20.09
CA ASN A 469 39.22 6.38 -20.07
C ASN A 469 39.23 7.26 -18.79
N ASN A 470 38.44 6.92 -17.78
CA ASN A 470 38.29 7.65 -16.51
C ASN A 470 37.59 9.01 -16.57
N ILE A 471 37.08 9.45 -17.72
CA ILE A 471 36.16 10.61 -17.75
C ILE A 471 34.88 10.22 -17.00
N THR A 472 34.44 11.09 -16.08
CA THR A 472 33.13 10.97 -15.42
C THR A 472 32.23 12.10 -15.88
N VAL A 473 31.00 11.77 -16.25
CA VAL A 473 29.97 12.74 -16.64
C VAL A 473 28.80 12.61 -15.69
N GLU A 474 28.34 13.74 -15.18
CA GLU A 474 27.12 13.88 -14.40
C GLU A 474 26.23 14.93 -15.08
N THR A 475 24.93 14.66 -15.20
CA THR A 475 23.96 15.61 -15.76
C THR A 475 22.75 15.75 -14.83
N ALA A 476 22.17 16.95 -14.79
CA ALA A 476 20.92 17.25 -14.12
C ALA A 476 20.10 18.25 -14.96
N ALA A 477 18.79 18.29 -14.77
CA ALA A 477 17.90 19.13 -15.58
C ALA A 477 16.87 19.90 -14.75
N THR A 478 16.50 21.07 -15.25
CA THR A 478 15.28 21.81 -14.90
C THR A 478 14.23 21.61 -15.99
N THR A 479 13.25 22.50 -16.14
CA THR A 479 12.25 22.38 -17.22
C THR A 479 12.86 22.72 -18.58
N ARG A 480 13.66 23.78 -18.69
CA ARG A 480 14.24 24.30 -19.95
C ARG A 480 15.76 24.39 -19.97
N THR A 481 16.42 23.92 -18.92
CA THR A 481 17.87 24.01 -18.78
C THR A 481 18.47 22.71 -18.28
N GLY A 482 19.75 22.50 -18.60
CA GLY A 482 20.56 21.39 -18.13
C GLY A 482 21.82 21.90 -17.44
N MET A 483 22.39 21.06 -16.58
CA MET A 483 23.71 21.24 -16.02
C MET A 483 24.51 19.95 -16.20
N MET A 484 25.75 20.07 -16.65
CA MET A 484 26.70 18.96 -16.76
C MET A 484 27.92 19.24 -15.89
N ARG A 485 28.43 18.22 -15.23
CA ARG A 485 29.74 18.22 -14.58
C ARG A 485 30.58 17.13 -15.22
N VAL A 486 31.75 17.51 -15.71
CA VAL A 486 32.73 16.59 -16.31
C VAL A 486 33.98 16.58 -15.45
N THR A 487 34.42 15.39 -15.06
CA THR A 487 35.69 15.16 -14.36
C THR A 487 36.62 14.40 -15.29
N TYR A 488 37.72 15.04 -15.72
CA TYR A 488 38.68 14.46 -16.67
C TYR A 488 39.75 13.61 -15.97
N GLY A 489 40.26 12.58 -16.66
CA GLY A 489 41.41 11.80 -16.19
C GLY A 489 42.70 12.61 -16.28
N ASN A 490 42.86 13.36 -17.38
CA ASN A 490 44.01 14.20 -17.67
C ASN A 490 43.62 15.68 -17.86
N ALA A 491 44.18 16.57 -17.02
CA ALA A 491 43.90 18.01 -17.06
C ALA A 491 44.39 18.70 -18.35
N ALA A 492 45.52 18.24 -18.91
CA ALA A 492 46.11 18.82 -20.12
C ALA A 492 45.34 18.46 -21.39
N GLU A 493 44.54 17.40 -21.33
CA GLU A 493 43.78 16.83 -22.44
C GLU A 493 42.27 17.07 -22.29
N ALA A 494 41.84 18.01 -21.45
CA ALA A 494 40.42 18.28 -21.22
C ALA A 494 39.72 18.96 -22.40
N TYR A 495 39.24 18.16 -23.36
CA TYR A 495 38.47 18.60 -24.52
C TYR A 495 36.97 18.37 -24.34
N PHE A 496 36.16 19.20 -24.99
CA PHE A 496 34.72 19.06 -25.06
C PHE A 496 34.24 19.38 -26.47
N ILE A 497 33.63 18.40 -27.12
CA ILE A 497 33.23 18.49 -28.51
C ILE A 497 31.73 18.70 -28.57
N LEU A 498 31.30 19.76 -29.26
CA LEU A 498 29.91 20.04 -29.55
C LEU A 498 29.70 19.94 -31.06
N ASN A 499 28.75 19.12 -31.49
CA ASN A 499 28.38 18.97 -32.89
C ASN A 499 26.90 19.34 -33.08
N SER A 500 26.64 20.43 -33.79
CA SER A 500 25.29 20.96 -34.01
C SER A 500 24.49 20.23 -35.10
N LEU A 501 25.15 19.36 -35.88
CA LEU A 501 24.54 18.57 -36.95
C LEU A 501 24.10 17.17 -36.51
N LEU A 502 24.68 16.68 -35.41
CA LEU A 502 24.32 15.37 -34.86
C LEU A 502 23.04 15.47 -34.05
N ASN A 503 22.22 14.44 -34.24
CA ASN A 503 20.97 14.22 -33.56
C ASN A 503 20.68 12.71 -33.54
N ASN A 504 19.58 12.30 -32.93
CA ASN A 504 19.23 10.89 -32.77
C ASN A 504 18.69 10.24 -34.07
N ALA A 505 18.58 10.95 -35.20
CA ALA A 505 18.30 10.27 -36.47
C ALA A 505 19.52 9.49 -36.95
N ASN A 506 19.30 8.22 -37.33
CA ASN A 506 20.33 7.43 -38.00
C ASN A 506 20.26 7.63 -39.53
N LYS A 507 21.44 7.64 -40.15
CA LYS A 507 21.82 8.13 -41.49
C LYS A 507 21.90 9.65 -41.49
N SER A 508 22.86 10.21 -42.25
CA SER A 508 23.07 11.65 -42.42
C SER A 508 21.72 12.34 -42.32
N SER A 509 21.47 13.07 -41.24
CA SER A 509 20.14 13.51 -40.76
C SER A 509 19.40 14.42 -41.76
N GLY A 510 19.95 14.56 -42.97
CA GLY A 510 19.63 15.58 -43.95
C GLY A 510 20.04 16.96 -43.48
N VAL A 511 20.58 17.09 -42.26
CA VAL A 511 20.99 18.36 -41.68
C VAL A 511 22.32 18.76 -42.32
N SER A 512 22.30 19.91 -42.99
CA SER A 512 23.48 20.52 -43.58
C SER A 512 24.03 21.61 -42.67
N LYS A 513 25.30 21.97 -42.87
CA LYS A 513 25.96 23.09 -42.18
C LYS A 513 25.24 24.43 -42.33
N ASP A 514 24.41 24.61 -43.36
CA ASP A 514 23.65 25.86 -43.57
C ASP A 514 22.43 25.96 -42.65
N GLN A 515 22.09 24.87 -41.95
CA GLN A 515 20.95 24.77 -41.03
C GLN A 515 21.38 24.87 -39.57
N ALA A 516 22.65 24.70 -39.24
CA ALA A 516 23.15 24.72 -37.87
C ALA A 516 24.26 25.74 -37.73
N GLY A 517 24.52 26.18 -36.50
CA GLY A 517 25.49 27.24 -36.27
C GLY A 517 25.99 27.23 -34.83
N LEU A 518 27.29 27.43 -34.68
CA LEU A 518 27.99 27.58 -33.42
C LEU A 518 28.73 28.90 -33.39
N LYS A 519 28.76 29.52 -32.21
CA LYS A 519 29.48 30.75 -31.96
C LYS A 519 30.00 30.76 -30.53
N ILE A 520 31.32 30.83 -30.40
CA ILE A 520 31.99 31.07 -29.13
C ILE A 520 31.91 32.58 -28.81
N ASP A 521 31.47 32.92 -27.61
CA ASP A 521 31.38 34.31 -27.18
C ASP A 521 32.74 34.89 -26.83
N VAL A 522 32.83 36.22 -26.89
CA VAL A 522 34.07 36.99 -26.65
C VAL A 522 34.65 36.82 -25.24
N ASP A 523 33.86 36.31 -24.30
CA ASP A 523 34.27 36.06 -22.92
C ASP A 523 35.11 34.78 -22.76
N ALA A 524 35.24 33.98 -23.83
CA ALA A 524 35.89 32.67 -23.82
C ALA A 524 35.36 31.74 -22.70
N ARG A 525 34.09 31.90 -22.34
CA ARG A 525 33.38 31.17 -21.27
C ARG A 525 31.95 30.81 -21.65
N SER A 526 31.50 31.21 -22.83
CA SER A 526 30.18 30.89 -23.34
C SER A 526 30.24 30.44 -24.79
N ILE A 527 29.32 29.57 -25.17
CA ILE A 527 29.07 29.18 -26.56
C ILE A 527 27.56 29.19 -26.78
N SER A 528 27.14 29.62 -27.95
CA SER A 528 25.73 29.67 -28.33
C SER A 528 25.55 29.25 -29.77
N GLY A 529 24.31 28.96 -30.15
CA GLY A 529 24.04 28.52 -31.49
C GLY A 529 22.67 27.88 -31.65
N ASN A 530 22.52 27.19 -32.77
CA ASN A 530 21.38 26.33 -33.02
C ASN A 530 21.85 24.97 -33.53
N ALA A 531 21.31 23.91 -32.91
CA ALA A 531 21.34 22.56 -33.43
C ALA A 531 20.02 22.27 -34.16
N VAL A 532 19.91 21.10 -34.78
CA VAL A 532 18.72 20.73 -35.56
C VAL A 532 18.25 19.35 -35.19
N ALA A 533 16.99 19.26 -34.70
CA ALA A 533 16.27 18.00 -34.64
C ALA A 533 15.87 17.61 -36.06
N SER A 534 16.11 16.37 -36.42
CA SER A 534 15.62 15.82 -37.68
C SER A 534 14.09 15.77 -37.67
N LYS A 535 13.50 15.82 -38.87
CA LYS A 535 12.09 15.49 -39.06
C LYS A 535 11.76 14.11 -38.45
N PHE A 536 10.61 14.02 -37.79
CA PHE A 536 10.16 12.82 -37.08
C PHE A 536 9.13 12.03 -37.91
N CYS A 537 9.29 10.69 -37.99
CA CYS A 537 8.48 9.78 -38.82
C CYS A 537 8.18 10.33 -40.24
N ASP A 538 6.89 10.51 -40.57
CA ASP A 538 6.38 11.02 -41.85
C ASP A 538 6.44 12.56 -41.95
N GLY A 539 6.97 13.23 -40.92
CA GLY A 539 7.24 14.65 -40.90
C GLY A 539 8.22 15.10 -41.98
N THR A 540 8.21 16.40 -42.25
CA THR A 540 8.93 17.07 -43.32
C THR A 540 9.87 18.17 -42.84
N TRP A 541 9.75 18.58 -41.58
CA TRP A 541 10.42 19.74 -41.03
C TRP A 541 11.59 19.35 -40.11
N ASN A 542 12.78 19.77 -40.50
CA ASN A 542 13.94 19.81 -39.60
C ASN A 542 13.77 21.01 -38.65
N GLN A 543 13.90 20.77 -37.35
CA GLN A 543 13.49 21.72 -36.31
C GLN A 543 14.71 22.34 -35.64
N PRO A 544 14.89 23.67 -35.65
CA PRO A 544 16.01 24.28 -34.97
C PRO A 544 15.78 24.28 -33.45
N VAL A 545 16.81 23.88 -32.70
CA VAL A 545 16.90 23.98 -31.25
C VAL A 545 18.02 24.95 -30.91
N TYR A 546 17.64 26.10 -30.36
CA TYR A 546 18.60 27.14 -29.97
C TYR A 546 19.11 26.87 -28.59
N PHE A 547 20.38 27.17 -28.35
CA PHE A 547 21.00 26.96 -27.05
C PHE A 547 21.98 28.07 -26.68
N TYR A 548 22.16 28.22 -25.37
CA TYR A 548 23.19 29.06 -24.77
C TYR A 548 23.83 28.30 -23.63
N ALA A 549 25.14 28.03 -23.74
CA ALA A 549 25.93 27.36 -22.72
C ALA A 549 27.02 28.26 -22.14
N THR A 550 27.27 28.11 -20.84
CA THR A 550 28.34 28.79 -20.11
C THR A 550 29.18 27.79 -19.32
N PHE A 551 30.43 28.14 -19.06
CA PHE A 551 31.43 27.30 -18.40
C PHE A 551 32.04 27.99 -17.18
N ASP A 552 32.28 27.23 -16.11
CA ASP A 552 32.96 27.74 -14.91
C ASP A 552 34.47 27.87 -15.08
N LYS A 553 35.05 27.20 -16.08
CA LYS A 553 36.45 27.31 -16.52
C LYS A 553 36.58 28.11 -17.83
N PRO A 554 37.66 28.89 -18.00
CA PRO A 554 37.92 29.59 -19.25
C PRO A 554 38.43 28.62 -20.33
N LEU A 555 38.13 28.95 -21.59
CA LEU A 555 38.64 28.26 -22.77
C LEU A 555 40.09 28.67 -23.08
N THR A 556 40.88 27.76 -23.64
CA THR A 556 42.28 27.99 -24.06
C THR A 556 42.40 28.21 -25.58
N SER A 557 43.63 28.49 -26.04
CA SER A 557 43.97 28.58 -27.47
C SER A 557 43.87 27.27 -28.25
N GLY A 558 43.73 26.11 -27.58
CA GLY A 558 43.48 24.83 -28.26
C GLY A 558 42.03 24.65 -28.69
N THR A 559 41.17 25.64 -28.39
CA THR A 559 39.79 25.70 -28.86
C THR A 559 39.74 26.02 -30.34
N THR A 560 38.98 25.23 -31.10
CA THR A 560 38.70 25.48 -32.52
C THR A 560 37.20 25.59 -32.76
N ASP A 561 36.82 26.65 -33.46
CA ASP A 561 35.51 26.75 -34.12
C ASP A 561 35.74 26.29 -35.57
N ALA A 562 35.49 25.01 -35.84
CA ALA A 562 35.78 24.43 -37.13
C ALA A 562 34.66 24.76 -38.13
N GLY A 563 34.45 26.04 -38.43
CA GLY A 563 33.58 26.45 -39.54
C GLY A 563 32.08 26.30 -39.29
N SER A 564 31.63 26.62 -38.07
CA SER A 564 30.22 26.80 -37.64
C SER A 564 29.38 25.56 -37.29
N ASP A 565 29.83 24.34 -37.55
CA ASP A 565 29.06 23.12 -37.28
C ASP A 565 29.58 22.26 -36.11
N VAL A 566 30.90 22.19 -35.96
CA VAL A 566 31.59 21.49 -34.85
C VAL A 566 32.53 22.44 -34.10
N ALA A 567 32.38 22.50 -32.78
CA ALA A 567 33.30 23.19 -31.89
C ALA A 567 34.06 22.19 -31.02
N THR A 568 35.39 22.26 -31.02
CA THR A 568 36.24 21.52 -30.09
C THR A 568 36.78 22.51 -29.08
N LEU A 569 36.27 22.45 -27.86
CA LEU A 569 36.63 23.35 -26.76
C LEU A 569 37.72 22.70 -25.92
N GLN A 570 38.74 23.47 -25.52
CA GLN A 570 39.74 23.01 -24.55
C GLN A 570 39.71 23.90 -23.31
N PHE A 571 39.66 23.29 -22.13
CA PHE A 571 39.57 24.01 -20.85
C PHE A 571 40.92 24.18 -20.17
N ALA A 572 41.11 25.31 -19.49
CA ALA A 572 42.28 25.54 -18.64
C ALA A 572 42.09 24.88 -17.27
N LEU A 573 42.54 23.64 -17.12
CA LEU A 573 42.45 22.87 -15.86
C LEU A 573 43.80 22.75 -15.15
N SER A 574 43.78 22.37 -13.87
CA SER A 574 44.97 22.02 -13.10
C SER A 574 44.88 20.60 -12.56
N ASP A 575 46.01 20.02 -12.15
CA ASP A 575 46.01 18.67 -11.55
C ASP A 575 45.23 18.59 -10.23
N THR A 576 45.03 19.72 -9.54
CA THR A 576 44.25 19.81 -8.30
C THR A 576 42.76 19.94 -8.54
N ASP A 577 42.34 20.38 -9.74
CA ASP A 577 40.95 20.52 -10.13
C ASP A 577 40.77 20.21 -11.62
N LYS A 578 40.35 18.97 -11.88
CA LYS A 578 40.10 18.41 -13.22
C LYS A 578 38.64 18.49 -13.63
N THR A 579 37.85 19.33 -12.96
CA THR A 579 36.40 19.40 -13.14
C THR A 579 36.01 20.62 -13.98
N VAL A 580 35.06 20.43 -14.88
CA VAL A 580 34.36 21.50 -15.59
C VAL A 580 32.87 21.38 -15.29
N GLN A 581 32.24 22.48 -14.90
CA GLN A 581 30.80 22.61 -14.86
C GLN A 581 30.31 23.40 -16.07
N ILE A 582 29.21 22.93 -16.65
CA ILE A 582 28.57 23.48 -17.84
C ILE A 582 27.10 23.70 -17.52
N LYS A 583 26.59 24.89 -17.79
CA LYS A 583 25.16 25.19 -17.73
C LYS A 583 24.65 25.53 -19.10
N ILE A 584 23.51 24.99 -19.49
CA ILE A 584 22.95 25.16 -20.81
C ILE A 584 21.45 25.38 -20.76
N GLY A 585 20.96 26.44 -21.39
CA GLY A 585 19.54 26.65 -21.65
C GLY A 585 19.21 26.32 -23.10
N VAL A 586 18.00 25.83 -23.35
CA VAL A 586 17.47 25.60 -24.71
C VAL A 586 16.24 26.45 -24.97
N SER A 587 15.93 26.68 -26.24
CA SER A 587 14.74 27.38 -26.71
C SER A 587 14.35 26.87 -28.09
N SER A 588 13.05 26.82 -28.37
CA SER A 588 12.56 26.58 -29.73
C SER A 588 12.72 27.83 -30.60
N VAL A 589 12.89 29.03 -30.02
CA VAL A 589 12.76 30.32 -30.72
C VAL A 589 14.09 30.97 -31.04
N SER A 590 14.97 31.17 -30.04
CA SER A 590 16.19 31.97 -30.21
C SER A 590 17.26 31.71 -29.16
N VAL A 591 18.50 32.12 -29.44
CA VAL A 591 19.61 32.11 -28.46
C VAL A 591 19.30 33.03 -27.28
N GLU A 592 18.67 34.19 -27.53
CA GLU A 592 18.30 35.16 -26.50
C GLU A 592 17.31 34.54 -25.51
N ASN A 593 16.32 33.81 -25.99
CA ASN A 593 15.38 33.10 -25.13
C ASN A 593 16.03 31.93 -24.41
N ALA A 594 16.91 31.16 -25.07
CA ALA A 594 17.68 30.10 -24.41
C ALA A 594 18.53 30.65 -23.25
N LYS A 595 19.16 31.82 -23.44
CA LYS A 595 19.89 32.54 -22.40
C LYS A 595 18.97 33.04 -21.28
N ALA A 596 17.79 33.56 -21.61
CA ALA A 596 16.81 34.00 -20.63
C ALA A 596 16.22 32.83 -19.81
N ASN A 597 15.98 31.67 -20.43
CA ASN A 597 15.60 30.44 -19.74
C ASN A 597 16.65 30.03 -18.71
N LEU A 598 17.94 30.16 -19.06
CA LEU A 598 19.05 29.84 -18.17
C LEU A 598 19.25 30.86 -17.04
N LEU A 599 19.44 32.13 -17.40
CA LEU A 599 19.94 33.18 -16.50
C LEU A 599 18.88 34.18 -16.05
N GLY A 600 17.72 34.18 -16.69
CA GLY A 600 16.68 35.20 -16.53
C GLY A 600 16.92 36.42 -17.40
N ASP A 601 15.96 37.34 -17.36
CA ASP A 601 16.01 38.64 -18.03
C ASP A 601 15.27 39.65 -17.14
N ALA A 602 16.03 40.48 -16.43
CA ALA A 602 15.47 41.47 -15.52
C ALA A 602 14.62 42.53 -16.24
N ALA A 603 14.94 42.88 -17.50
CA ALA A 603 14.16 43.85 -18.27
C ALA A 603 12.77 43.28 -18.65
N LYS A 604 12.65 41.95 -18.74
CA LYS A 604 11.40 41.23 -19.00
C LYS A 604 10.77 40.63 -17.74
N ASN A 605 11.31 40.89 -16.55
CA ASN A 605 10.90 40.28 -15.28
C ASN A 605 10.92 38.74 -15.26
N LEU A 606 11.86 38.13 -15.99
CA LEU A 606 12.03 36.68 -16.05
C LEU A 606 13.10 36.23 -15.05
N LYS A 607 12.79 35.22 -14.26
CA LYS A 607 13.74 34.56 -13.37
C LYS A 607 14.28 33.30 -14.05
N GLY A 608 15.59 33.21 -14.23
CA GLY A 608 16.23 32.05 -14.85
C GLY A 608 16.08 30.79 -14.01
N GLU A 609 16.08 29.63 -14.66
CA GLU A 609 15.91 28.35 -13.98
C GLU A 609 17.22 27.83 -13.35
N ASN A 610 18.40 28.29 -13.80
CA ASN A 610 19.70 27.76 -13.38
C ASN A 610 20.80 28.84 -13.32
N THR A 611 20.73 29.68 -12.29
CA THR A 611 21.63 30.85 -12.12
C THR A 611 22.89 30.55 -11.30
N ALA A 612 22.86 29.56 -10.38
CA ALA A 612 24.00 29.18 -9.53
C ALA A 612 24.98 28.22 -10.23
N TRP A 613 26.09 27.82 -9.59
CA TRP A 613 27.09 26.88 -10.11
C TRP A 613 27.15 25.58 -9.26
N SER A 614 25.99 24.92 -9.10
CA SER A 614 25.88 23.70 -8.29
C SER A 614 24.98 22.65 -8.96
N LEU A 615 25.60 21.61 -9.52
CA LEU A 615 24.85 20.48 -10.07
C LEU A 615 24.05 19.75 -8.98
N ASP A 616 24.59 19.67 -7.77
CA ASP A 616 23.95 18.99 -6.64
C ASP A 616 22.67 19.72 -6.19
N GLU A 617 22.63 21.07 -6.29
CA GLU A 617 21.41 21.85 -6.07
C GLU A 617 20.35 21.57 -7.13
N ILE A 618 20.73 21.50 -8.42
CA ILE A 618 19.79 21.18 -9.51
C ILE A 618 19.29 19.73 -9.38
N LYS A 619 20.17 18.77 -9.07
CA LYS A 619 19.79 17.39 -8.74
C LYS A 619 18.78 17.36 -7.61
N LYS A 620 19.02 18.11 -6.53
CA LYS A 620 18.11 18.18 -5.39
C LYS A 620 16.77 18.80 -5.80
N GLN A 621 16.78 19.91 -6.53
CA GLN A 621 15.56 20.57 -7.02
C GLN A 621 14.73 19.62 -7.89
N ALA A 622 15.36 18.91 -8.83
CA ALA A 622 14.66 17.95 -9.67
C ALA A 622 14.06 16.80 -8.83
N SER A 623 14.81 16.27 -7.87
CA SER A 623 14.32 15.25 -6.94
C SER A 623 13.15 15.75 -6.09
N ASP A 624 13.17 16.99 -5.60
CA ASP A 624 12.08 17.60 -4.84
C ASP A 624 10.81 17.74 -5.71
N VAL A 625 10.97 18.20 -6.97
CA VAL A 625 9.86 18.32 -7.93
C VAL A 625 9.27 16.95 -8.28
N TRP A 626 10.12 15.93 -8.48
CA TRP A 626 9.67 14.57 -8.73
C TRP A 626 8.99 13.95 -7.52
N ASN A 627 9.54 14.09 -6.32
CA ASN A 627 8.90 13.61 -5.10
C ASN A 627 7.54 14.26 -4.93
N LYS A 628 7.44 15.59 -5.14
CA LYS A 628 6.14 16.25 -5.20
C LYS A 628 5.26 15.53 -6.21
N ARG A 629 5.62 15.44 -7.49
CA ARG A 629 4.76 14.82 -8.53
C ARG A 629 4.35 13.38 -8.22
N LEU A 630 5.26 12.51 -7.84
CA LEU A 630 5.00 11.09 -7.55
C LEU A 630 4.05 10.92 -6.37
N ASN A 631 4.10 11.80 -5.35
CA ASN A 631 3.17 11.77 -4.21
C ASN A 631 1.73 12.18 -4.58
N THR A 632 1.42 12.43 -5.86
CA THR A 632 0.03 12.51 -6.32
C THR A 632 -0.68 11.15 -6.20
N ILE A 633 0.07 10.04 -6.27
CA ILE A 633 -0.44 8.71 -5.94
C ILE A 633 0.52 8.06 -4.93
N GLN A 634 0.06 7.88 -3.70
CA GLN A 634 0.84 7.29 -2.62
C GLN A 634 0.39 5.86 -2.36
N VAL A 635 1.29 4.91 -2.53
CA VAL A 635 1.10 3.53 -2.05
C VAL A 635 1.51 3.46 -0.59
N ASP A 636 0.65 2.95 0.29
CA ASP A 636 0.92 2.92 1.73
C ASP A 636 2.24 2.22 2.06
N LEU A 637 2.56 1.14 1.33
CA LEU A 637 3.78 0.37 1.49
C LEU A 637 5.06 1.17 1.20
N ALA A 638 4.96 2.30 0.48
CA ALA A 638 6.08 3.18 0.17
C ALA A 638 6.39 4.20 1.28
N LYS A 639 5.52 4.30 2.31
CA LYS A 639 5.74 5.22 3.43
C LYS A 639 7.02 4.84 4.20
N PRO A 640 7.73 5.81 4.79
CA PRO A 640 8.94 5.55 5.56
C PRO A 640 8.73 4.46 6.62
N GLY A 641 9.57 3.43 6.62
CA GLY A 641 9.54 2.32 7.57
C GLY A 641 8.52 1.21 7.28
N GLU A 642 7.55 1.39 6.37
CA GLU A 642 6.52 0.37 6.12
C GLU A 642 7.09 -0.90 5.46
N THR A 643 8.03 -0.76 4.52
CA THR A 643 8.74 -1.93 3.98
C THR A 643 9.53 -2.66 5.06
N ASP A 644 10.14 -1.94 6.01
CA ASP A 644 11.03 -2.53 7.02
C ASP A 644 10.26 -3.37 8.04
N ARG A 645 8.95 -3.11 8.20
CA ARG A 645 8.01 -3.85 9.05
C ARG A 645 7.62 -5.22 8.47
N LEU A 646 7.95 -5.51 7.21
CA LEU A 646 7.65 -6.81 6.61
C LEU A 646 8.51 -7.93 7.23
N ALA A 647 7.88 -9.08 7.49
CA ALA A 647 8.43 -10.15 8.34
C ALA A 647 9.65 -10.90 7.76
N SER A 648 9.89 -10.85 6.45
CA SER A 648 11.03 -11.55 5.80
C SER A 648 11.75 -10.67 4.78
N ALA A 649 13.02 -10.97 4.52
CA ALA A 649 13.83 -10.27 3.51
C ALA A 649 13.24 -10.40 2.09
N ASP A 650 12.70 -11.58 1.74
CA ASP A 650 12.07 -11.80 0.44
C ASP A 650 10.80 -10.94 0.27
N LEU A 651 10.01 -10.80 1.33
CA LEU A 651 8.84 -9.90 1.34
C LEU A 651 9.25 -8.44 1.14
N LYS A 652 10.34 -8.02 1.81
CA LYS A 652 10.90 -6.67 1.64
C LYS A 652 11.34 -6.44 0.21
N GLN A 653 12.08 -7.37 -0.38
CA GLN A 653 12.55 -7.22 -1.75
C GLN A 653 11.42 -7.24 -2.77
N ALA A 654 10.42 -8.12 -2.62
CA ALA A 654 9.24 -8.15 -3.49
C ALA A 654 8.45 -6.85 -3.40
N ALA A 655 8.25 -6.32 -2.19
CA ALA A 655 7.61 -5.02 -1.98
C ALA A 655 8.37 -3.90 -2.68
N ILE A 656 9.69 -3.81 -2.46
CA ILE A 656 10.56 -2.83 -3.13
C ILE A 656 10.43 -2.99 -4.65
N ASN A 657 10.48 -4.21 -5.18
CA ASN A 657 10.40 -4.43 -6.62
C ASN A 657 9.07 -3.96 -7.21
N ASN A 658 7.95 -4.22 -6.52
CA ASN A 658 6.63 -3.80 -6.98
C ASN A 658 6.41 -2.30 -6.86
N LEU A 659 6.92 -1.67 -5.79
CA LEU A 659 6.99 -0.22 -5.67
C LEU A 659 7.84 0.37 -6.80
N THR A 660 8.95 -0.29 -7.15
CA THR A 660 9.81 0.17 -8.24
C THR A 660 9.11 0.13 -9.59
N LYS A 661 8.39 -0.97 -9.92
CA LYS A 661 7.57 -1.03 -11.13
C LYS A 661 6.52 0.08 -11.17
N PHE A 662 5.82 0.28 -10.06
CA PHE A 662 4.76 1.30 -9.96
C PHE A 662 5.30 2.73 -10.12
N TYR A 663 6.31 3.13 -9.36
CA TYR A 663 6.82 4.50 -9.44
C TYR A 663 7.64 4.76 -10.70
N THR A 664 8.24 3.74 -11.29
CA THR A 664 8.87 3.86 -12.62
C THR A 664 7.84 4.13 -13.71
N THR A 665 6.75 3.36 -13.75
CA THR A 665 5.67 3.61 -14.73
C THR A 665 4.98 4.96 -14.44
N LEU A 666 4.74 5.31 -13.18
CA LEU A 666 4.21 6.64 -12.84
C LEU A 666 5.15 7.78 -13.24
N TYR A 667 6.47 7.62 -13.13
CA TYR A 667 7.45 8.59 -13.66
C TYR A 667 7.26 8.80 -15.16
N ARG A 668 7.13 7.70 -15.92
CA ARG A 668 7.03 7.72 -17.39
C ARG A 668 5.74 8.39 -17.91
N VAL A 669 4.64 8.31 -17.16
CA VAL A 669 3.41 9.09 -17.44
C VAL A 669 3.68 10.60 -17.50
N PHE A 670 4.72 11.07 -16.81
CA PHE A 670 5.12 12.48 -16.79
C PHE A 670 6.33 12.77 -17.68
N SER A 671 6.77 11.86 -18.54
CA SER A 671 7.90 12.08 -19.47
C SER A 671 7.50 12.81 -20.75
N GLY A 672 6.21 12.85 -21.08
CA GLY A 672 5.65 13.56 -22.24
C GLY A 672 4.12 13.75 -22.12
N PRO A 673 3.48 14.63 -22.92
CA PRO A 673 4.06 15.65 -23.81
C PRO A 673 5.01 16.61 -23.06
N THR A 674 5.96 17.24 -23.75
CA THR A 674 6.98 18.09 -23.15
C THR A 674 6.71 19.57 -23.36
N VAL A 675 7.16 20.40 -22.42
CA VAL A 675 7.13 21.86 -22.58
C VAL A 675 7.85 22.29 -23.85
N TYR A 676 7.26 23.21 -24.61
CA TYR A 676 7.82 23.74 -25.86
C TYR A 676 7.98 25.27 -25.87
N SER A 677 7.24 25.99 -25.01
CA SER A 677 7.39 27.43 -24.84
C SER A 677 8.48 27.83 -23.87
N ASP A 678 9.15 28.94 -24.15
CA ASP A 678 10.12 29.60 -23.30
C ASP A 678 9.48 30.23 -22.04
N LEU A 679 10.30 30.72 -21.10
CA LEU A 679 9.82 31.38 -19.87
C LEU A 679 8.95 32.62 -20.14
N ASN A 680 9.17 33.31 -21.26
CA ASN A 680 8.35 34.44 -21.68
C ASN A 680 7.07 34.03 -22.43
N GLY A 681 6.85 32.72 -22.61
CA GLY A 681 5.71 32.16 -23.32
C GLY A 681 5.87 32.09 -24.84
N ASP A 682 7.03 32.45 -25.40
CA ASP A 682 7.27 32.34 -26.84
C ASP A 682 7.49 30.88 -27.26
N TYR A 683 7.03 30.53 -28.46
CA TYR A 683 7.27 29.23 -29.10
C TYR A 683 7.16 29.35 -30.63
N ARG A 684 7.59 28.34 -31.39
CA ARG A 684 7.41 28.32 -32.85
C ARG A 684 6.00 27.91 -33.26
N SER A 685 5.45 28.56 -34.27
CA SER A 685 4.11 28.25 -34.78
C SER A 685 4.04 26.95 -35.57
N MET A 686 2.93 26.22 -35.41
CA MET A 686 2.48 25.11 -36.25
C MET A 686 2.17 25.51 -37.70
N LYS A 687 1.89 26.79 -37.96
CA LYS A 687 1.60 27.28 -39.31
C LYS A 687 2.82 27.13 -40.22
N GLN A 688 2.63 26.50 -41.38
CA GLN A 688 3.65 26.42 -42.43
C GLN A 688 3.45 27.56 -43.44
N VAL A 689 4.50 28.34 -43.69
CA VAL A 689 4.47 29.44 -44.68
C VAL A 689 4.70 28.92 -46.10
N ASP A 690 5.61 27.94 -46.26
CA ASP A 690 5.89 27.27 -47.52
C ASP A 690 5.82 25.75 -47.36
N LEU A 691 4.70 25.17 -47.82
CA LEU A 691 4.42 23.74 -47.80
C LEU A 691 5.32 22.94 -48.76
N LYS A 692 6.03 23.62 -49.67
CA LYS A 692 6.89 23.01 -50.70
C LYS A 692 8.37 23.29 -50.47
N ALA A 693 8.74 23.79 -49.30
CA ALA A 693 10.12 24.08 -48.95
C ALA A 693 11.02 22.86 -49.22
N ALA A 694 12.15 23.07 -49.89
CA ALA A 694 13.04 21.98 -50.28
C ALA A 694 13.61 21.26 -49.04
N SER A 695 13.74 19.93 -49.12
CA SER A 695 14.40 19.10 -48.11
C SER A 695 15.85 19.56 -47.95
N GLY A 696 16.15 20.28 -46.87
CA GLY A 696 17.47 20.87 -46.62
C GLY A 696 17.45 22.36 -46.24
N SER A 697 16.29 23.03 -46.35
CA SER A 697 16.09 24.36 -45.75
C SER A 697 15.53 24.24 -44.32
N LEU A 698 15.81 25.21 -43.45
CA LEU A 698 15.04 25.42 -42.22
C LEU A 698 13.97 26.47 -42.51
N PRO A 699 12.77 26.09 -42.98
CA PRO A 699 11.73 27.07 -43.27
C PRO A 699 11.40 27.84 -41.99
N ALA A 700 11.39 29.17 -42.10
CA ALA A 700 11.08 30.03 -40.98
C ALA A 700 9.64 29.76 -40.52
N ARG A 701 9.48 29.48 -39.23
CA ARG A 701 8.18 29.46 -38.54
C ARG A 701 8.03 30.77 -37.80
N GLU A 702 6.83 31.35 -37.86
CA GLU A 702 6.49 32.54 -37.07
C GLU A 702 6.63 32.23 -35.57
N VAL A 703 6.97 33.25 -34.79
CA VAL A 703 7.01 33.15 -33.33
C VAL A 703 5.62 33.45 -32.78
N GLU A 704 5.08 32.50 -32.05
CA GLU A 704 3.83 32.60 -31.31
C GLU A 704 4.09 32.80 -29.82
N ASN A 705 3.08 33.29 -29.11
CA ASN A 705 3.18 33.49 -27.66
C ASN A 705 1.87 33.09 -26.99
N VAL A 706 1.96 32.35 -25.86
CA VAL A 706 0.79 31.84 -25.12
C VAL A 706 -0.21 32.95 -24.75
N SER A 707 0.27 34.18 -24.53
CA SER A 707 -0.58 35.33 -24.16
C SER A 707 -1.55 35.79 -25.26
N LYS A 708 -1.34 35.38 -26.52
CA LYS A 708 -2.24 35.70 -27.65
C LYS A 708 -3.55 34.90 -27.59
N TYR A 709 -3.56 33.72 -26.97
CA TYR A 709 -4.72 32.83 -26.95
C TYR A 709 -5.49 33.01 -25.63
N ARG A 710 -6.37 34.00 -25.63
CA ARG A 710 -7.27 34.30 -24.50
C ARG A 710 -8.65 33.74 -24.78
N PHE A 711 -9.26 33.20 -23.74
CA PHE A 711 -10.57 32.56 -23.82
C PHE A 711 -11.33 32.81 -22.52
N LYS A 712 -12.56 32.29 -22.42
CA LYS A 712 -13.39 32.45 -21.22
C LYS A 712 -13.66 31.12 -20.54
N ILE A 713 -13.62 31.14 -19.21
CA ILE A 713 -14.10 30.05 -18.34
C ILE A 713 -15.17 30.67 -17.45
N ASP A 714 -16.40 30.16 -17.50
CA ASP A 714 -17.54 30.67 -16.72
C ASP A 714 -17.73 32.20 -16.86
N GLY A 715 -17.53 32.71 -18.07
CA GLY A 715 -17.64 34.14 -18.40
C GLY A 715 -16.47 35.02 -17.97
N LYS A 716 -15.45 34.46 -17.31
CA LYS A 716 -14.23 35.17 -16.86
C LYS A 716 -13.09 34.96 -17.84
N ASP A 717 -12.28 36.00 -18.05
CA ASP A 717 -11.10 35.91 -18.89
C ASP A 717 -10.09 34.92 -18.32
N ALA A 718 -9.58 34.08 -19.21
CA ALA A 718 -8.62 33.03 -18.93
C ALA A 718 -7.55 33.00 -20.04
N GLY A 719 -6.47 32.28 -19.74
CA GLY A 719 -5.39 31.98 -20.66
C GLY A 719 -4.57 30.84 -20.09
N TYR A 720 -3.71 30.28 -20.92
CA TYR A 720 -2.78 29.22 -20.56
C TYR A 720 -1.36 29.78 -20.44
N THR A 721 -0.49 29.07 -19.72
CA THR A 721 0.83 29.59 -19.35
C THR A 721 1.97 28.88 -20.04
N THR A 722 1.75 27.63 -20.43
CA THR A 722 2.78 26.77 -21.00
C THR A 722 2.23 26.11 -22.26
N HIS A 723 2.99 26.21 -23.35
CA HIS A 723 2.70 25.46 -24.56
C HIS A 723 3.49 24.17 -24.58
N TYR A 724 2.86 23.08 -25.01
CA TYR A 724 3.42 21.73 -25.04
C TYR A 724 3.55 21.19 -26.46
N SER A 725 4.43 20.21 -26.66
CA SER A 725 4.63 19.44 -27.88
C SER A 725 4.96 17.98 -27.54
N GLY A 726 5.17 17.10 -28.52
CA GLY A 726 5.36 15.67 -28.29
C GLY A 726 4.04 14.92 -28.06
N PHE A 727 3.00 15.28 -28.82
CA PHE A 727 1.66 14.69 -28.67
C PHE A 727 1.53 13.39 -29.48
N SER A 728 1.66 12.24 -28.82
CA SER A 728 1.43 10.90 -29.41
C SER A 728 -0.03 10.48 -29.25
N MET A 729 -0.92 11.07 -30.06
CA MET A 729 -2.36 11.03 -29.73
C MET A 729 -3.03 9.69 -30.01
N TRP A 730 -2.56 8.88 -30.97
CA TRP A 730 -3.08 7.52 -31.21
C TRP A 730 -2.89 6.59 -30.00
N ASP A 731 -1.85 6.83 -29.22
CA ASP A 731 -1.48 6.03 -28.05
C ASP A 731 -2.10 6.60 -26.78
N THR A 732 -1.82 7.89 -26.52
CA THR A 732 -2.13 8.53 -25.24
C THR A 732 -3.62 8.70 -24.99
N TYR A 733 -4.48 8.71 -26.03
CA TYR A 733 -5.93 8.81 -25.85
C TYR A 733 -6.53 7.65 -25.06
N ARG A 734 -5.84 6.50 -25.00
CA ARG A 734 -6.36 5.26 -24.42
C ARG A 734 -6.18 5.19 -22.90
N SER A 735 -5.19 5.93 -22.36
CA SER A 735 -4.77 5.82 -20.97
C SER A 735 -4.20 7.13 -20.41
N ALA A 736 -3.06 7.59 -20.93
CA ALA A 736 -2.28 8.67 -20.35
C ALA A 736 -3.05 10.00 -20.30
N ALA A 737 -3.79 10.34 -21.36
CA ALA A 737 -4.56 11.59 -21.44
C ALA A 737 -5.60 11.72 -20.31
N GLN A 738 -6.28 10.62 -19.97
CA GLN A 738 -7.28 10.57 -18.90
C GLN A 738 -6.61 10.59 -17.52
N LEU A 739 -5.55 9.81 -17.34
CA LEU A 739 -4.82 9.76 -16.07
C LEU A 739 -4.25 11.14 -15.72
N VAL A 740 -3.55 11.78 -16.66
CA VAL A 740 -2.98 13.13 -16.46
C VAL A 740 -4.09 14.15 -16.21
N ALA A 741 -5.21 14.11 -16.94
CA ALA A 741 -6.33 15.02 -16.69
C ALA A 741 -6.97 14.83 -15.29
N LEU A 742 -6.94 13.62 -14.74
CA LEU A 742 -7.50 13.33 -13.41
C LEU A 742 -6.61 13.83 -12.27
N ILE A 743 -5.29 13.71 -12.42
CA ILE A 743 -4.31 13.93 -11.33
C ILE A 743 -3.44 15.19 -11.52
N ALA A 744 -3.46 15.78 -12.70
CA ALA A 744 -2.72 16.97 -13.12
C ALA A 744 -3.55 17.81 -14.12
N PRO A 745 -4.78 18.23 -13.77
CA PRO A 745 -5.71 18.86 -14.71
C PRO A 745 -5.26 20.23 -15.21
N ASP A 746 -4.40 20.94 -14.47
CA ASP A 746 -3.88 22.24 -14.89
C ASP A 746 -2.90 22.06 -16.05
N GLU A 747 -1.94 21.13 -15.92
CA GLU A 747 -1.05 20.75 -17.02
C GLU A 747 -1.82 20.15 -18.19
N ALA A 748 -2.79 19.26 -17.93
CA ALA A 748 -3.65 18.72 -18.98
C ALA A 748 -4.46 19.81 -19.70
N SER A 749 -4.89 20.87 -19.00
CA SER A 749 -5.60 21.99 -19.60
C SER A 749 -4.68 22.83 -20.49
N ASP A 750 -3.44 23.10 -20.05
CA ASP A 750 -2.44 23.78 -20.87
C ASP A 750 -2.06 22.93 -22.11
N MET A 751 -1.99 21.60 -21.98
CA MET A 751 -1.82 20.66 -23.10
C MET A 751 -2.99 20.73 -24.09
N MET A 752 -4.24 20.72 -23.62
CA MET A 752 -5.41 20.83 -24.50
C MET A 752 -5.48 22.20 -25.16
N GLN A 753 -5.14 23.27 -24.44
CA GLN A 753 -5.05 24.60 -25.01
C GLN A 753 -3.93 24.71 -26.05
N SER A 754 -2.84 23.95 -25.89
CA SER A 754 -1.78 23.85 -26.89
C SER A 754 -2.30 23.28 -28.20
N LEU A 755 -3.02 22.16 -28.17
CA LEU A 755 -3.66 21.58 -29.36
C LEU A 755 -4.69 22.53 -30.01
N VAL A 756 -5.44 23.29 -29.21
CA VAL A 756 -6.38 24.30 -29.74
C VAL A 756 -5.62 25.45 -30.43
N ALA A 757 -4.54 25.93 -29.82
CA ALA A 757 -3.70 26.97 -30.42
C ALA A 757 -3.06 26.46 -31.72
N ASP A 758 -2.57 25.22 -31.73
CA ASP A 758 -2.03 24.56 -32.92
C ASP A 758 -3.07 24.49 -34.04
N ALA A 759 -4.30 24.07 -33.71
CA ALA A 759 -5.40 24.04 -34.66
C ALA A 759 -5.77 25.42 -35.20
N GLN A 760 -5.68 26.48 -34.38
CA GLN A 760 -5.86 27.86 -34.84
C GLN A 760 -4.76 28.31 -35.81
N GLN A 761 -3.53 27.81 -35.62
CA GLN A 761 -2.38 28.18 -36.43
C GLN A 761 -2.34 27.44 -37.76
N CYS A 762 -2.53 26.11 -37.75
CA CYS A 762 -2.43 25.29 -38.96
C CYS A 762 -3.77 24.99 -39.64
N GLY A 763 -4.90 25.18 -38.97
CA GLY A 763 -6.23 25.08 -39.57
C GLY A 763 -7.10 23.90 -39.12
N ALA A 764 -6.54 22.90 -38.45
CA ALA A 764 -7.28 21.79 -37.83
C ALA A 764 -6.45 21.15 -36.71
N PHE A 765 -7.05 20.29 -35.89
CA PHE A 765 -6.26 19.52 -34.92
C PHE A 765 -5.20 18.67 -35.65
N PRO A 766 -3.95 18.64 -35.14
CA PRO A 766 -2.91 17.75 -35.66
C PRO A 766 -3.17 16.30 -35.23
N HIS A 767 -2.35 15.37 -35.71
CA HIS A 767 -2.45 13.93 -35.41
C HIS A 767 -1.34 13.46 -34.46
N TRP A 768 -0.10 13.85 -34.77
CA TRP A 768 1.08 13.58 -33.95
C TRP A 768 1.99 14.80 -34.02
N VAL A 769 2.34 15.37 -32.87
CA VAL A 769 3.09 16.63 -32.85
C VAL A 769 4.51 16.42 -32.36
N ASP A 770 5.51 16.65 -33.21
CA ASP A 770 6.90 16.89 -32.79
C ASP A 770 7.23 18.35 -33.05
N GLY A 771 7.69 19.09 -32.04
CA GLY A 771 7.86 20.54 -32.12
C GLY A 771 6.61 21.26 -32.66
N SER A 772 6.75 21.88 -33.84
CA SER A 772 5.71 22.62 -34.56
C SER A 772 5.40 21.98 -35.91
N GLU A 773 5.28 20.65 -35.93
CA GLU A 773 4.85 19.90 -37.09
C GLU A 773 3.83 18.81 -36.74
N ASP A 774 2.79 18.70 -37.57
CA ASP A 774 1.95 17.51 -37.64
C ASP A 774 2.62 16.45 -38.51
N THR A 775 3.13 15.40 -37.88
CA THR A 775 3.96 14.39 -38.55
C THR A 775 3.14 13.23 -39.12
N ILE A 776 1.85 13.13 -38.79
CA ILE A 776 0.88 12.12 -39.26
C ILE A 776 1.32 10.64 -39.33
N PRO A 777 2.16 10.08 -38.43
CA PRO A 777 2.22 8.64 -38.23
C PRO A 777 0.85 8.12 -37.76
N MET A 778 0.64 6.82 -37.91
CA MET A 778 -0.63 6.13 -37.60
C MET A 778 -1.80 6.55 -38.52
N GLN A 779 -3.03 6.09 -38.21
CA GLN A 779 -4.22 6.29 -39.06
C GLN A 779 -5.44 6.64 -38.20
N GLY A 780 -6.30 7.53 -38.69
CA GLY A 780 -7.47 8.06 -37.95
C GLY A 780 -7.24 9.47 -37.39
N ASP A 781 -8.23 10.02 -36.69
CA ASP A 781 -8.24 11.39 -36.14
C ASP A 781 -8.29 11.41 -34.61
N HIS A 782 -7.11 11.33 -33.99
CA HIS A 782 -6.99 11.10 -32.54
C HIS A 782 -6.98 12.37 -31.70
N GLY A 783 -6.87 13.54 -32.34
CA GLY A 783 -7.00 14.84 -31.66
C GLY A 783 -8.37 14.97 -30.98
N LEU A 784 -9.43 14.46 -31.64
CA LEU A 784 -10.78 14.42 -31.08
C LEU A 784 -10.85 13.55 -29.83
N ASN A 785 -10.15 12.41 -29.82
CA ASN A 785 -10.15 11.46 -28.72
C ASN A 785 -9.47 12.04 -27.48
N VAL A 786 -8.28 12.62 -27.66
CA VAL A 786 -7.50 13.23 -26.57
C VAL A 786 -8.24 14.43 -25.98
N VAL A 787 -8.74 15.35 -26.82
CA VAL A 787 -9.50 16.53 -26.34
C VAL A 787 -10.75 16.11 -25.58
N ALA A 788 -11.54 15.16 -26.10
CA ALA A 788 -12.73 14.68 -25.42
C ALA A 788 -12.39 13.97 -24.10
N GLY A 789 -11.42 13.06 -24.11
CA GLY A 789 -11.02 12.29 -22.94
C GLY A 789 -10.45 13.16 -21.83
N SER A 790 -9.49 14.04 -22.14
CA SER A 790 -8.93 14.96 -21.15
C SER A 790 -10.00 15.91 -20.61
N TYR A 791 -10.91 16.43 -21.46
CA TYR A 791 -12.02 17.25 -20.98
C TYR A 791 -12.91 16.50 -19.99
N VAL A 792 -13.26 15.24 -20.27
CA VAL A 792 -14.11 14.43 -19.40
C VAL A 792 -13.45 14.14 -18.05
N PHE A 793 -12.13 13.93 -18.03
CA PHE A 793 -11.40 13.51 -16.83
C PHE A 793 -10.85 14.65 -15.97
N GLY A 794 -10.90 15.91 -16.43
CA GLY A 794 -10.64 17.06 -15.56
C GLY A 794 -10.00 18.28 -16.21
N ALA A 795 -9.49 18.18 -17.44
CA ALA A 795 -8.91 19.32 -18.16
C ALA A 795 -10.02 20.27 -18.63
N LYS A 796 -10.43 21.22 -17.78
CA LYS A 796 -11.54 22.14 -18.07
C LYS A 796 -11.11 23.57 -18.39
N LYS A 797 -9.82 23.89 -18.25
CA LYS A 797 -9.33 25.27 -18.36
C LYS A 797 -8.70 25.57 -19.73
N PHE A 798 -9.45 25.33 -20.80
CA PHE A 798 -9.05 25.65 -22.17
C PHE A 798 -10.25 26.18 -23.00
N ASP A 799 -9.97 26.74 -24.17
CA ASP A 799 -10.95 27.31 -25.11
C ASP A 799 -11.81 26.23 -25.75
N THR A 800 -12.84 25.81 -25.02
CA THR A 800 -13.79 24.79 -25.47
C THR A 800 -14.67 25.24 -26.64
N GLU A 801 -14.85 26.56 -26.85
CA GLU A 801 -15.62 27.09 -27.98
C GLU A 801 -14.84 26.95 -29.29
N THR A 802 -13.57 27.32 -29.27
CA THR A 802 -12.68 27.09 -30.43
C THR A 802 -12.44 25.60 -30.65
N ALA A 803 -12.23 24.83 -29.59
CA ALA A 803 -12.10 23.37 -29.72
C ALA A 803 -13.34 22.75 -30.38
N ARG A 804 -14.55 23.14 -29.96
CA ARG A 804 -15.82 22.73 -30.58
C ARG A 804 -15.83 22.96 -32.08
N LYS A 805 -15.39 24.15 -32.53
CA LYS A 805 -15.33 24.47 -33.97
C LYS A 805 -14.49 23.44 -34.71
N TYR A 806 -13.28 23.15 -34.22
CA TYR A 806 -12.38 22.20 -34.88
C TYR A 806 -12.84 20.74 -34.76
N VAL A 807 -13.52 20.36 -33.69
CA VAL A 807 -14.17 19.04 -33.57
C VAL A 807 -15.24 18.86 -34.66
N ILE A 808 -16.12 19.86 -34.85
CA ILE A 808 -17.15 19.81 -35.89
C ILE A 808 -16.52 19.85 -37.28
N GLN A 809 -15.51 20.71 -37.50
CA GLN A 809 -14.81 20.81 -38.77
C GLN A 809 -14.18 19.47 -39.15
N SER A 810 -13.44 18.84 -38.24
CA SER A 810 -12.75 17.58 -38.53
C SER A 810 -13.72 16.46 -38.93
N ALA A 811 -14.85 16.36 -38.23
CA ALA A 811 -15.78 15.25 -38.42
C ALA A 811 -16.71 15.39 -39.64
N PHE A 812 -16.79 16.58 -40.25
CA PHE A 812 -17.79 16.90 -41.29
C PHE A 812 -17.27 17.67 -42.50
N ASP A 813 -16.10 18.32 -42.44
CA ASP A 813 -15.52 19.07 -43.55
C ASP A 813 -14.41 18.24 -44.25
N PRO A 814 -14.64 17.76 -45.50
CA PRO A 814 -13.63 17.02 -46.27
C PRO A 814 -12.34 17.79 -46.55
N GLN A 815 -12.33 19.12 -46.35
CA GLN A 815 -11.16 19.97 -46.52
C GLN A 815 -10.50 20.34 -45.19
N SER A 816 -10.98 19.80 -44.06
CA SER A 816 -10.35 20.01 -42.76
C SER A 816 -8.90 19.53 -42.81
N ALA A 817 -7.96 20.44 -42.60
CA ALA A 817 -6.54 20.16 -42.67
C ALA A 817 -5.73 21.00 -41.68
N CYS A 818 -4.72 20.39 -41.06
CA CYS A 818 -3.61 21.10 -40.44
C CYS A 818 -2.54 21.29 -41.51
N ASN A 819 -2.42 22.52 -42.03
CA ASN A 819 -1.64 22.84 -43.22
C ASN A 819 -2.11 22.02 -44.43
N ASP A 820 -1.28 21.14 -44.99
CA ASP A 820 -1.62 20.24 -46.10
C ASP A 820 -2.10 18.85 -45.64
N LYS A 821 -2.12 18.59 -44.33
CA LYS A 821 -2.47 17.29 -43.76
C LYS A 821 -3.94 17.24 -43.40
N LEU A 822 -4.72 16.47 -44.15
CA LEU A 822 -6.17 16.32 -43.88
C LEU A 822 -6.38 15.65 -42.53
N SER A 823 -7.38 16.10 -41.76
CA SER A 823 -7.74 15.49 -40.47
C SER A 823 -8.19 14.03 -40.61
N VAL A 824 -8.78 13.67 -41.76
CA VAL A 824 -9.14 12.29 -42.08
C VAL A 824 -8.68 11.99 -43.51
N GLY A 825 -7.44 11.55 -43.61
CA GLY A 825 -6.72 11.25 -44.84
C GLY A 825 -5.23 11.48 -44.66
N ARG A 826 -4.48 11.60 -45.76
CA ARG A 826 -3.07 12.01 -45.70
C ARG A 826 -2.88 13.45 -46.15
N ASN A 827 -3.47 13.80 -47.30
CA ASN A 827 -3.42 15.13 -47.92
C ASN A 827 -4.56 15.24 -48.96
N ALA A 828 -4.66 16.38 -49.65
CA ALA A 828 -5.71 16.64 -50.64
C ALA A 828 -5.85 15.58 -51.75
N ASP A 829 -4.77 14.90 -52.13
CA ASP A 829 -4.77 13.83 -53.14
C ASP A 829 -5.18 12.46 -52.56
N LYS A 830 -5.12 12.31 -51.25
CA LYS A 830 -5.42 11.08 -50.50
C LYS A 830 -6.44 11.32 -49.38
N PRO A 831 -7.67 11.79 -49.70
CA PRO A 831 -8.71 11.99 -48.70
C PRO A 831 -9.33 10.67 -48.25
N ALA A 832 -9.72 10.57 -46.97
CA ALA A 832 -10.48 9.45 -46.43
C ALA A 832 -11.89 9.85 -45.95
N LEU A 833 -12.10 11.10 -45.52
CA LEU A 833 -13.42 11.55 -45.01
C LEU A 833 -14.58 11.36 -46.00
N PRO A 834 -14.43 11.67 -47.31
CA PRO A 834 -15.53 11.46 -48.26
C PRO A 834 -16.01 10.01 -48.30
N ASP A 835 -15.08 9.05 -48.30
CA ASP A 835 -15.41 7.63 -48.30
C ASP A 835 -16.06 7.22 -46.95
N TRP A 836 -15.54 7.70 -45.81
CA TRP A 836 -16.16 7.49 -44.50
C TRP A 836 -17.61 7.98 -44.44
N LEU A 837 -17.86 9.21 -44.90
CA LEU A 837 -19.18 9.83 -44.91
C LEU A 837 -20.15 9.13 -45.86
N GLN A 838 -19.67 8.65 -47.01
CA GLN A 838 -20.50 8.01 -48.03
C GLN A 838 -20.85 6.56 -47.67
N TYR A 839 -19.87 5.77 -47.24
CA TYR A 839 -20.04 4.31 -47.07
C TYR A 839 -20.21 3.89 -45.61
N GLY A 840 -19.84 4.75 -44.66
CA GLY A 840 -19.81 4.38 -43.24
C GLY A 840 -18.71 3.38 -42.89
N TYR A 841 -17.67 3.27 -43.72
CA TYR A 841 -16.43 2.53 -43.48
C TYR A 841 -15.36 3.06 -44.44
N ILE A 842 -14.08 2.78 -44.17
CA ILE A 842 -13.00 3.04 -45.13
C ILE A 842 -12.92 1.85 -46.09
N PRO A 843 -13.13 2.03 -47.41
CA PRO A 843 -13.05 0.93 -48.38
C PRO A 843 -11.62 0.45 -48.66
N THR A 844 -11.47 -0.80 -49.10
CA THR A 844 -10.17 -1.37 -49.52
C THR A 844 -9.60 -0.70 -50.77
N ASP A 845 -10.46 -0.14 -51.62
CA ASP A 845 -10.13 0.63 -52.82
C ASP A 845 -10.24 2.15 -52.59
N ALA A 846 -10.10 2.59 -51.33
CA ALA A 846 -9.97 4.00 -50.97
C ALA A 846 -8.63 4.58 -51.45
N ILE A 847 -8.65 5.84 -51.90
CA ILE A 847 -7.44 6.54 -52.39
C ILE A 847 -6.47 6.84 -51.24
N ALA A 848 -6.97 6.93 -50.00
CA ALA A 848 -6.19 7.21 -48.80
C ALA A 848 -5.07 6.20 -48.51
N ASP A 849 -5.17 4.96 -49.02
CA ASP A 849 -4.18 3.88 -48.82
C ASP A 849 -3.90 3.60 -47.33
N TRP A 850 -4.97 3.58 -46.54
CA TRP A 850 -4.95 3.22 -45.11
C TRP A 850 -5.17 1.72 -44.92
N LYS A 851 -4.89 1.21 -43.72
CA LYS A 851 -5.28 -0.14 -43.30
C LYS A 851 -6.75 -0.06 -42.89
N GLU A 852 -7.59 -0.40 -43.82
CA GLU A 852 -8.99 -0.01 -43.89
C GLU A 852 -9.84 -0.52 -42.71
N SER A 853 -9.56 -1.72 -42.18
CA SER A 853 -10.30 -2.26 -41.04
C SER A 853 -9.97 -1.53 -39.74
N SER A 854 -8.68 -1.32 -39.44
CA SER A 854 -8.28 -0.55 -38.25
C SER A 854 -8.69 0.92 -38.38
N ALA A 855 -8.51 1.55 -39.55
CA ALA A 855 -8.93 2.92 -39.77
C ALA A 855 -10.43 3.12 -39.56
N THR A 856 -11.26 2.18 -40.02
CA THR A 856 -12.71 2.19 -39.75
C THR A 856 -13.01 2.13 -38.25
N VAL A 857 -12.31 1.29 -37.50
CA VAL A 857 -12.47 1.18 -36.03
C VAL A 857 -12.03 2.47 -35.32
N GLU A 858 -10.92 3.07 -35.73
CA GLU A 858 -10.45 4.33 -35.17
C GLU A 858 -11.41 5.50 -35.44
N MET A 859 -11.99 5.57 -36.65
CA MET A 859 -13.02 6.55 -37.00
C MET A 859 -14.29 6.41 -36.14
N VAL A 860 -14.69 5.18 -35.83
CA VAL A 860 -15.82 4.90 -34.92
C VAL A 860 -15.58 5.48 -33.53
N THR A 861 -14.36 5.34 -32.99
CA THR A 861 -13.98 5.90 -31.69
C THR A 861 -13.85 7.42 -31.73
N SER A 862 -13.36 7.98 -32.84
CA SER A 862 -13.26 9.42 -33.08
C SER A 862 -14.64 10.09 -33.08
N ASP A 863 -15.60 9.51 -33.82
CA ASP A 863 -16.99 10.01 -33.86
C ASP A 863 -17.68 9.90 -32.48
N ARG A 864 -17.42 8.83 -31.71
CA ARG A 864 -17.91 8.72 -30.32
C ARG A 864 -17.38 9.85 -29.45
N SER A 865 -16.07 10.12 -29.56
CA SER A 865 -15.38 11.12 -28.74
C SER A 865 -15.84 12.53 -29.07
N ALA A 866 -15.99 12.85 -30.35
CA ALA A 866 -16.57 14.11 -30.81
C ALA A 866 -18.00 14.32 -30.27
N ALA A 867 -18.88 13.31 -30.38
CA ALA A 867 -20.23 13.40 -29.84
C ALA A 867 -20.24 13.61 -28.31
N SER A 868 -19.38 12.87 -27.60
CA SER A 868 -19.23 12.95 -26.16
C SER A 868 -18.77 14.33 -25.69
N PHE A 869 -17.80 14.93 -26.39
CA PHE A 869 -17.33 16.27 -26.09
C PHE A 869 -18.44 17.31 -26.33
N LEU A 870 -19.02 17.33 -27.54
CA LEU A 870 -20.03 18.30 -27.95
C LEU A 870 -21.29 18.26 -27.05
N SER A 871 -21.73 17.07 -26.64
CA SER A 871 -22.88 16.90 -25.75
C SER A 871 -22.69 17.45 -24.34
N ARG A 872 -21.44 17.73 -23.93
CA ARG A 872 -21.08 18.26 -22.60
C ARG A 872 -20.72 19.74 -22.61
N LEU A 873 -20.84 20.39 -23.76
CA LEU A 873 -20.64 21.83 -23.88
C LEU A 873 -21.97 22.57 -23.66
N PRO A 874 -21.93 23.83 -23.21
CA PRO A 874 -23.13 24.67 -23.14
C PRO A 874 -23.88 24.81 -24.47
N THR A 875 -23.20 24.59 -25.60
CA THR A 875 -23.76 24.66 -26.96
C THR A 875 -24.44 23.37 -27.42
N ALA A 876 -24.50 22.30 -26.62
CA ALA A 876 -25.02 20.99 -27.03
C ALA A 876 -26.41 21.04 -27.68
N SER A 877 -27.28 21.96 -27.24
CA SER A 877 -28.62 22.18 -27.83
C SER A 877 -28.56 22.71 -29.27
N THR A 878 -27.53 23.49 -29.59
CA THR A 878 -27.25 24.01 -30.93
C THR A 878 -26.65 22.94 -31.83
N ASP A 879 -25.85 22.02 -31.26
CA ASP A 879 -25.13 20.95 -31.97
C ASP A 879 -25.89 19.62 -32.05
N LYS A 880 -27.17 19.60 -31.64
CA LYS A 880 -27.93 18.36 -31.44
C LYS A 880 -27.94 17.45 -32.67
N ASP A 881 -27.94 18.01 -33.88
CA ASP A 881 -28.01 17.25 -35.13
C ASP A 881 -26.64 16.63 -35.45
N GLN A 882 -25.56 17.38 -35.28
CA GLN A 882 -24.18 16.88 -35.40
C GLN A 882 -23.91 15.79 -34.35
N ILE A 883 -24.28 16.02 -33.09
CA ILE A 883 -24.15 15.05 -31.99
C ILE A 883 -24.88 13.75 -32.34
N SER A 884 -26.13 13.85 -32.82
CA SER A 884 -26.92 12.68 -33.20
C SER A 884 -26.31 11.89 -34.37
N GLN A 885 -25.77 12.58 -35.38
CA GLN A 885 -25.08 11.95 -36.50
C GLN A 885 -23.79 11.24 -36.07
N LEU A 886 -22.99 11.89 -35.22
CA LEU A 886 -21.76 11.31 -34.68
C LEU A 886 -22.04 10.04 -33.85
N TYR A 887 -23.03 10.07 -32.97
CA TYR A 887 -23.49 8.89 -32.24
C TYR A 887 -24.07 7.79 -33.13
N ALA A 888 -24.68 8.14 -34.27
CA ALA A 888 -25.10 7.14 -35.25
C ALA A 888 -23.90 6.47 -35.93
N ARG A 889 -22.91 7.27 -36.36
CA ARG A 889 -21.68 6.79 -37.01
C ARG A 889 -20.77 6.00 -36.06
N SER A 890 -20.83 6.23 -34.75
CA SER A 890 -20.07 5.42 -33.79
C SER A 890 -20.50 3.94 -33.70
N LYS A 891 -21.50 3.50 -34.49
CA LYS A 891 -21.91 2.09 -34.68
C LYS A 891 -21.43 1.48 -35.99
N ASN A 892 -20.72 2.24 -36.81
CA ASN A 892 -20.30 1.85 -38.16
C ASN A 892 -19.30 0.69 -38.20
N TRP A 893 -18.70 0.29 -37.08
CA TRP A 893 -17.91 -0.95 -36.98
C TRP A 893 -18.71 -2.15 -37.50
N SER A 894 -20.04 -2.13 -37.31
CA SER A 894 -20.95 -3.17 -37.79
C SER A 894 -21.03 -3.28 -39.31
N ASN A 895 -20.65 -2.24 -40.07
CA ASN A 895 -20.60 -2.27 -41.53
C ASN A 895 -19.49 -3.17 -42.07
N ILE A 896 -18.44 -3.38 -41.26
CA ILE A 896 -17.29 -4.24 -41.58
C ILE A 896 -17.23 -5.50 -40.72
N PHE A 897 -18.24 -5.77 -39.89
CA PHE A 897 -18.36 -7.01 -39.13
C PHE A 897 -19.15 -8.04 -39.92
N ASP A 898 -18.48 -9.11 -40.36
CA ASP A 898 -19.09 -10.15 -41.18
C ASP A 898 -19.89 -11.12 -40.28
N THR A 899 -21.21 -11.16 -40.47
CA THR A 899 -22.10 -12.04 -39.70
C THR A 899 -22.35 -13.39 -40.38
N THR A 900 -21.66 -13.68 -41.49
CA THR A 900 -21.80 -14.95 -42.21
C THR A 900 -21.27 -16.10 -41.33
N ALA A 901 -21.94 -17.26 -41.38
CA ALA A 901 -21.52 -18.43 -40.63
C ALA A 901 -20.04 -18.78 -40.90
N GLY A 902 -19.25 -18.92 -39.83
CA GLY A 902 -17.80 -19.17 -39.91
C GLY A 902 -16.93 -17.92 -40.14
N GLN A 903 -17.51 -16.73 -40.24
CA GLN A 903 -16.81 -15.46 -40.51
C GLN A 903 -17.12 -14.36 -39.48
N LEU A 904 -17.57 -14.70 -38.27
CA LEU A 904 -17.88 -13.74 -37.18
C LEU A 904 -16.64 -12.97 -36.73
N LYS A 905 -16.20 -11.98 -37.50
CA LYS A 905 -14.99 -11.17 -37.29
C LYS A 905 -15.07 -9.85 -38.06
N LEU A 906 -14.23 -8.90 -37.70
CA LEU A 906 -14.00 -7.72 -38.54
C LEU A 906 -13.30 -8.13 -39.84
N ARG A 907 -13.73 -7.51 -40.93
CA ARG A 907 -13.19 -7.65 -42.27
C ARG A 907 -13.11 -6.27 -42.92
N ALA A 908 -13.10 -6.23 -44.24
CA ALA A 908 -13.20 -5.00 -45.02
C ALA A 908 -14.16 -5.21 -46.20
N LYS A 909 -14.53 -4.09 -46.83
CA LYS A 909 -15.30 -4.07 -48.09
C LYS A 909 -14.69 -3.04 -49.03
N ASN A 910 -14.85 -3.25 -50.33
CA ASN A 910 -14.61 -2.20 -51.32
C ASN A 910 -15.82 -1.25 -51.46
N LYS A 911 -15.73 -0.24 -52.34
CA LYS A 911 -16.80 0.73 -52.62
C LYS A 911 -18.06 0.09 -53.21
N ALA A 912 -17.94 -1.06 -53.87
CA ALA A 912 -19.08 -1.85 -54.36
C ALA A 912 -19.74 -2.71 -53.27
N GLY A 913 -19.22 -2.69 -52.04
CA GLY A 913 -19.74 -3.45 -50.90
C GLY A 913 -19.33 -4.93 -50.89
N VAL A 914 -18.39 -5.34 -51.75
CA VAL A 914 -17.89 -6.72 -51.79
C VAL A 914 -16.94 -6.96 -50.62
N TRP A 915 -17.14 -8.06 -49.90
CA TRP A 915 -16.32 -8.44 -48.75
C TRP A 915 -14.91 -8.87 -49.16
N GLU A 916 -13.91 -8.34 -48.47
CA GLU A 916 -12.49 -8.66 -48.64
C GLU A 916 -11.87 -9.06 -47.29
N ASN A 917 -10.61 -9.48 -47.28
CA ASN A 917 -9.91 -9.72 -46.01
C ASN A 917 -9.57 -8.38 -45.37
N GLY A 918 -9.79 -8.27 -44.06
CA GLY A 918 -9.43 -7.04 -43.34
C GLY A 918 -7.93 -6.94 -43.11
N VAL A 919 -7.39 -5.73 -43.25
CA VAL A 919 -6.02 -5.38 -42.89
C VAL A 919 -6.03 -4.40 -41.72
N PHE A 920 -5.13 -4.62 -40.77
CA PHE A 920 -5.06 -3.88 -39.50
C PHE A 920 -3.66 -3.27 -39.34
N HIS A 921 -3.60 -2.06 -38.78
CA HIS A 921 -2.36 -1.35 -38.49
C HIS A 921 -1.73 -1.90 -37.20
N GLU A 922 -0.49 -2.40 -37.29
CA GLU A 922 0.31 -2.94 -36.16
C GLU A 922 -0.40 -4.00 -35.31
N GLY A 923 -1.29 -4.77 -35.94
CA GLY A 923 -2.07 -5.77 -35.24
C GLY A 923 -2.83 -6.69 -36.17
N THR A 924 -3.71 -7.49 -35.57
CA THR A 924 -4.61 -8.39 -36.26
C THR A 924 -6.05 -8.17 -35.79
N GLU A 925 -6.99 -8.84 -36.41
CA GLU A 925 -8.40 -8.75 -36.02
C GLU A 925 -8.67 -9.08 -34.54
N PRO A 926 -8.08 -10.15 -33.96
CA PRO A 926 -8.23 -10.43 -32.53
C PRO A 926 -7.82 -9.29 -31.59
N HIS A 927 -6.87 -8.44 -32.01
CA HIS A 927 -6.48 -7.25 -31.24
C HIS A 927 -7.54 -6.13 -31.39
N TYR A 928 -7.96 -5.84 -32.63
CA TYR A 928 -8.83 -4.69 -32.93
C TYR A 928 -10.31 -4.88 -32.65
N VAL A 929 -10.82 -6.10 -32.64
CA VAL A 929 -12.26 -6.35 -32.42
C VAL A 929 -12.74 -5.86 -31.04
N TRP A 930 -11.80 -5.64 -30.11
CA TRP A 930 -12.08 -5.10 -28.79
C TRP A 930 -11.69 -3.61 -28.65
N ALA A 931 -11.23 -2.93 -29.71
CA ALA A 931 -10.74 -1.55 -29.64
C ALA A 931 -11.83 -0.44 -29.61
N PHE A 932 -13.12 -0.79 -29.57
CA PHE A 932 -14.26 0.15 -29.54
C PHE A 932 -15.26 -0.17 -28.41
N ALA A 933 -14.82 -0.01 -27.15
CA ALA A 933 -15.60 -0.49 -26.00
C ALA A 933 -16.97 0.16 -25.78
N HIS A 934 -17.23 1.33 -26.39
CA HIS A 934 -18.53 1.97 -26.27
C HIS A 934 -19.68 1.12 -26.78
N ASP A 935 -19.48 0.16 -27.68
CA ASP A 935 -20.56 -0.65 -28.27
C ASP A 935 -20.34 -2.18 -28.14
N TRP A 936 -19.60 -2.61 -27.11
CA TRP A 936 -19.35 -4.04 -26.87
C TRP A 936 -20.61 -4.87 -26.62
N ALA A 937 -21.69 -4.31 -26.06
CA ALA A 937 -22.93 -5.06 -25.89
C ALA A 937 -23.47 -5.55 -27.25
N SER A 938 -23.52 -4.65 -28.24
CA SER A 938 -23.93 -4.96 -29.62
C SER A 938 -22.96 -5.94 -30.31
N LEU A 939 -21.65 -5.82 -30.06
CA LEU A 939 -20.66 -6.78 -30.54
C LEU A 939 -20.91 -8.18 -29.99
N MET A 940 -21.13 -8.30 -28.67
CA MET A 940 -21.37 -9.58 -28.02
C MET A 940 -22.66 -10.23 -28.55
N ASP A 941 -23.72 -9.46 -28.78
CA ASP A 941 -24.94 -9.98 -29.40
C ASP A 941 -24.67 -10.57 -30.79
N LYS A 942 -23.87 -9.88 -31.63
CA LYS A 942 -23.46 -10.38 -32.95
C LYS A 942 -22.53 -11.60 -32.90
N LEU A 943 -21.76 -11.78 -31.82
CA LEU A 943 -20.91 -12.95 -31.62
C LEU A 943 -21.69 -14.21 -31.23
N GLY A 944 -22.97 -14.08 -30.87
CA GLY A 944 -23.78 -15.17 -30.30
C GLY A 944 -24.02 -15.05 -28.80
N GLY A 945 -23.95 -13.82 -28.26
CA GLY A 945 -24.18 -13.49 -26.86
C GLY A 945 -22.93 -13.63 -25.98
N LYS A 946 -23.12 -13.36 -24.68
CA LYS A 946 -22.06 -13.40 -23.65
C LYS A 946 -21.23 -14.71 -23.65
N PRO A 947 -21.81 -15.92 -23.79
CA PRO A 947 -21.01 -17.15 -23.81
C PRO A 947 -20.00 -17.22 -24.96
N ALA A 948 -20.40 -16.82 -26.18
CA ALA A 948 -19.50 -16.81 -27.33
C ALA A 948 -18.41 -15.74 -27.19
N ALA A 949 -18.75 -14.59 -26.63
CA ALA A 949 -17.77 -13.55 -26.29
C ALA A 949 -16.73 -14.05 -25.28
N LEU A 950 -17.17 -14.78 -24.23
CA LEU A 950 -16.25 -15.39 -23.25
C LEU A 950 -15.31 -16.41 -23.90
N THR A 951 -15.83 -17.30 -24.77
CA THR A 951 -14.97 -18.24 -25.51
C THR A 951 -13.91 -17.50 -26.33
N ARG A 952 -14.31 -16.43 -27.04
CA ARG A 952 -13.38 -15.63 -27.85
C ARG A 952 -12.32 -14.93 -26.99
N LEU A 953 -12.72 -14.35 -25.85
CA LEU A 953 -11.79 -13.73 -24.91
C LEU A 953 -10.83 -14.75 -24.29
N HIS A 954 -11.33 -15.92 -23.87
CA HIS A 954 -10.47 -16.99 -23.36
C HIS A 954 -9.42 -17.41 -24.40
N THR A 955 -9.82 -17.59 -25.66
CA THR A 955 -8.88 -17.88 -26.75
C THR A 955 -7.85 -16.76 -26.93
N LEU A 956 -8.29 -15.50 -26.95
CA LEU A 956 -7.40 -14.35 -27.06
C LEU A 956 -6.35 -14.35 -25.94
N PHE A 957 -6.75 -14.61 -24.70
CA PHE A 957 -5.84 -14.63 -23.55
C PHE A 957 -5.11 -15.97 -23.34
N ALA A 958 -5.18 -16.89 -24.33
CA ALA A 958 -4.61 -18.23 -24.26
C ALA A 958 -5.03 -19.04 -23.01
N LEU A 959 -6.27 -18.84 -22.56
CA LEU A 959 -6.91 -19.58 -21.47
C LEU A 959 -7.63 -20.82 -22.00
N ASP A 960 -7.68 -21.87 -21.18
CA ASP A 960 -8.50 -23.04 -21.47
C ASP A 960 -9.99 -22.66 -21.48
N THR A 961 -10.70 -22.97 -22.55
CA THR A 961 -12.11 -22.55 -22.71
C THR A 961 -13.10 -23.33 -21.82
N THR A 962 -12.68 -24.44 -21.23
CA THR A 962 -13.47 -25.30 -20.33
C THR A 962 -13.11 -25.10 -18.86
N ASN A 963 -11.84 -24.87 -18.55
CA ASN A 963 -11.33 -24.57 -17.21
C ASN A 963 -10.34 -23.39 -17.26
N PRO A 964 -10.81 -22.14 -17.42
CA PRO A 964 -9.95 -20.98 -17.66
C PRO A 964 -8.98 -20.66 -16.52
N PHE A 965 -9.20 -21.19 -15.32
CA PHE A 965 -8.35 -20.98 -14.14
C PHE A 965 -7.30 -22.08 -13.95
N SER A 966 -7.30 -23.12 -14.79
CA SER A 966 -6.38 -24.26 -14.67
C SER A 966 -4.91 -23.87 -14.79
N LYS A 967 -4.61 -22.88 -15.63
CA LYS A 967 -3.24 -22.41 -15.87
C LYS A 967 -3.25 -20.96 -16.34
N GLU A 968 -2.43 -20.13 -15.70
CA GLU A 968 -2.19 -18.77 -16.19
C GLU A 968 -1.32 -18.81 -17.47
N PRO A 969 -1.59 -17.92 -18.45
CA PRO A 969 -0.79 -17.82 -19.66
C PRO A 969 0.64 -17.34 -19.37
N THR A 970 1.58 -17.61 -20.26
CA THR A 970 2.96 -17.11 -20.18
C THR A 970 3.05 -15.63 -20.57
N GLY A 971 4.16 -14.96 -20.24
CA GLY A 971 4.41 -13.59 -20.70
C GLY A 971 4.33 -13.45 -22.23
N SER A 972 4.92 -14.39 -22.96
CA SER A 972 4.88 -14.42 -24.43
C SER A 972 3.49 -14.68 -25.02
N GLN A 973 2.62 -15.42 -24.31
CA GLN A 973 1.23 -15.60 -24.72
C GLN A 973 0.38 -14.35 -24.49
N LEU A 974 0.79 -13.49 -23.56
CA LEU A 974 0.16 -12.21 -23.27
C LEU A 974 0.79 -11.05 -24.06
N ASN A 975 1.89 -11.30 -24.77
CA ASN A 975 2.62 -10.32 -25.54
C ASN A 975 3.03 -10.91 -26.89
N SER A 976 2.04 -11.34 -27.69
CA SER A 976 2.32 -12.14 -28.90
C SER A 976 2.90 -11.37 -30.10
N GLY A 977 2.92 -10.04 -30.04
CA GLY A 977 3.40 -9.18 -31.12
C GLY A 977 2.35 -8.88 -32.18
N GLU A 978 2.67 -7.95 -33.08
CA GLU A 978 1.76 -7.37 -34.08
C GLU A 978 1.11 -8.41 -35.01
N SER A 979 1.85 -9.47 -35.37
CA SER A 979 1.36 -10.55 -36.24
C SER A 979 0.70 -11.71 -35.48
N GLY A 980 0.63 -11.61 -34.14
CA GLY A 980 0.03 -12.61 -33.28
C GLY A 980 -1.48 -12.73 -33.47
N SER A 981 -2.03 -13.89 -33.08
CA SER A 981 -3.46 -14.17 -33.07
C SER A 981 -4.06 -14.28 -31.66
N ILE A 982 -3.25 -13.96 -30.65
CA ILE A 982 -3.61 -13.98 -29.21
C ILE A 982 -3.28 -12.60 -28.63
N TYR A 983 -3.37 -12.42 -27.32
CA TYR A 983 -3.26 -11.10 -26.69
C TYR A 983 -1.88 -10.47 -26.88
N TYR A 984 -1.86 -9.16 -27.18
CA TYR A 984 -0.66 -8.37 -27.35
C TYR A 984 -0.72 -7.10 -26.50
N ILE A 985 -0.17 -7.15 -25.27
CA ILE A 985 -0.12 -5.99 -24.37
C ILE A 985 0.88 -4.92 -24.81
N GLY A 986 1.91 -5.27 -25.58
CA GLY A 986 2.94 -4.32 -26.03
C GLY A 986 2.50 -3.39 -27.16
N ASN A 987 1.20 -3.33 -27.49
CA ASN A 987 0.64 -2.37 -28.43
C ASN A 987 -0.80 -1.97 -28.02
N GLU A 988 -1.12 -0.72 -28.32
CA GLU A 988 -2.20 0.15 -27.89
C GLU A 988 -3.63 -0.38 -28.14
N PRO A 989 -3.97 -0.99 -29.30
CA PRO A 989 -5.35 -1.44 -29.59
C PRO A 989 -5.89 -2.44 -28.57
N SER A 990 -4.98 -3.15 -27.87
CA SER A 990 -5.32 -4.19 -26.91
C SER A 990 -5.56 -3.69 -25.48
N PHE A 991 -5.19 -2.45 -25.16
CA PHE A 991 -5.09 -1.96 -23.78
C PHE A 991 -6.39 -2.14 -22.97
N GLN A 992 -7.55 -1.82 -23.55
CA GLN A 992 -8.84 -1.90 -22.84
C GLN A 992 -9.43 -3.32 -22.79
N THR A 993 -8.94 -4.24 -23.62
CA THR A 993 -9.52 -5.58 -23.83
C THR A 993 -9.67 -6.43 -22.57
N PRO A 994 -8.76 -6.41 -21.57
CA PRO A 994 -8.93 -7.19 -20.35
C PRO A 994 -10.24 -6.90 -19.61
N TRP A 995 -10.78 -5.69 -19.71
CA TRP A 995 -12.05 -5.31 -19.07
C TRP A 995 -13.28 -5.71 -19.90
N ALA A 996 -13.15 -6.24 -21.12
CA ALA A 996 -14.27 -6.77 -21.89
C ALA A 996 -15.05 -7.87 -21.14
N TYR A 997 -14.39 -8.58 -20.23
CA TYR A 997 -15.04 -9.53 -19.32
C TYR A 997 -16.12 -8.89 -18.42
N ASN A 998 -16.02 -7.58 -18.11
CA ASN A 998 -17.04 -6.87 -17.35
C ASN A 998 -18.35 -6.76 -18.16
N TRP A 999 -18.26 -6.44 -19.45
CA TRP A 999 -19.42 -6.41 -20.36
C TRP A 999 -19.98 -7.81 -20.64
N ALA A 1000 -19.11 -8.83 -20.62
CA ALA A 1000 -19.52 -10.23 -20.76
C ALA A 1000 -20.18 -10.81 -19.49
N GLY A 1001 -20.32 -10.02 -18.40
CA GLY A 1001 -20.91 -10.46 -17.14
C GLY A 1001 -20.04 -11.44 -16.35
N ALA A 1002 -18.72 -11.42 -16.54
CA ALA A 1002 -17.80 -12.31 -15.86
C ALA A 1002 -16.51 -11.60 -15.41
N PRO A 1003 -16.61 -10.52 -14.60
CA PRO A 1003 -15.47 -9.70 -14.18
C PRO A 1003 -14.37 -10.49 -13.44
N LYS A 1004 -14.70 -11.66 -12.86
CA LYS A 1004 -13.72 -12.59 -12.28
C LYS A 1004 -12.57 -12.96 -13.25
N TYR A 1005 -12.81 -12.97 -14.56
CA TYR A 1005 -11.75 -13.23 -15.55
C TYR A 1005 -10.87 -12.01 -15.83
N ALA A 1006 -11.42 -10.78 -15.79
CA ALA A 1006 -10.60 -9.56 -15.79
C ALA A 1006 -9.68 -9.53 -14.57
N GLN A 1007 -10.27 -9.80 -13.40
CA GLN A 1007 -9.56 -9.92 -12.11
C GLN A 1007 -8.50 -11.02 -12.11
N TYR A 1008 -8.68 -12.07 -12.91
CA TYR A 1008 -7.67 -13.12 -13.12
C TYR A 1008 -6.52 -12.68 -14.03
N ILE A 1009 -6.83 -12.08 -15.18
CA ILE A 1009 -5.86 -11.85 -16.25
C ILE A 1009 -5.04 -10.57 -16.08
N ILE A 1010 -5.62 -9.49 -15.55
CA ILE A 1010 -4.92 -8.20 -15.38
C ILE A 1010 -3.68 -8.34 -14.49
N PRO A 1011 -3.77 -8.95 -13.29
CA PRO A 1011 -2.57 -9.17 -12.48
C PRO A 1011 -1.56 -10.09 -13.15
N ALA A 1012 -2.01 -11.07 -13.94
CA ALA A 1012 -1.13 -11.97 -14.68
C ALA A 1012 -0.34 -11.22 -15.76
N ILE A 1013 -1.00 -10.34 -16.52
CA ILE A 1013 -0.34 -9.43 -17.47
C ILE A 1013 0.71 -8.61 -16.74
N MET A 1014 0.35 -7.89 -15.68
CA MET A 1014 1.28 -7.03 -14.94
C MET A 1014 2.51 -7.79 -14.41
N ARG A 1015 2.32 -8.97 -13.80
CA ARG A 1015 3.45 -9.74 -13.24
C ARG A 1015 4.33 -10.39 -14.30
N LYS A 1016 3.76 -10.80 -15.44
CA LYS A 1016 4.46 -11.62 -16.44
C LYS A 1016 4.97 -10.84 -17.63
N THR A 1017 4.53 -9.60 -17.82
CA THR A 1017 4.93 -8.77 -18.97
C THR A 1017 5.68 -7.50 -18.56
N PHE A 1018 5.64 -7.11 -17.27
CA PHE A 1018 6.42 -6.01 -16.72
C PHE A 1018 7.48 -6.51 -15.74
N SER A 1019 8.73 -6.11 -15.94
CA SER A 1019 9.91 -6.55 -15.18
C SER A 1019 10.76 -5.34 -14.72
N LEU A 1020 11.78 -5.57 -13.91
CA LEU A 1020 12.75 -4.52 -13.51
C LEU A 1020 14.02 -4.54 -14.35
N ALA A 1021 14.14 -5.48 -15.28
CA ALA A 1021 15.26 -5.50 -16.21
C ALA A 1021 15.13 -4.35 -17.22
N ALA A 1022 16.19 -4.09 -17.96
CA ALA A 1022 16.18 -3.06 -18.99
C ALA A 1022 15.10 -3.34 -20.07
N GLY A 1023 14.79 -4.62 -20.33
CA GLY A 1023 13.69 -5.07 -21.21
C GLY A 1023 12.34 -5.19 -20.50
N GLY A 1024 12.17 -4.53 -19.35
CA GLY A 1024 11.03 -4.73 -18.46
C GLY A 1024 9.70 -4.08 -18.88
N LEU A 1025 9.65 -3.37 -20.01
CA LEU A 1025 8.40 -2.94 -20.64
C LEU A 1025 7.98 -3.92 -21.74
N PRO A 1026 6.66 -4.15 -21.95
CA PRO A 1026 6.18 -5.12 -22.93
C PRO A 1026 6.31 -4.68 -24.40
N GLY A 1027 6.49 -3.38 -24.64
CA GLY A 1027 6.61 -2.75 -25.95
C GLY A 1027 7.03 -1.31 -25.75
N ASN A 1028 6.86 -0.49 -26.79
CA ASN A 1028 7.08 0.96 -26.72
C ASN A 1028 6.28 1.57 -25.55
N ASP A 1029 6.86 2.58 -24.91
CA ASP A 1029 6.15 3.31 -23.85
C ASP A 1029 5.21 4.39 -24.40
N ASP A 1030 5.44 4.82 -25.65
CA ASP A 1030 4.64 5.76 -26.43
C ASP A 1030 4.17 6.98 -25.63
N MET A 1031 5.15 7.75 -25.16
CA MET A 1031 4.95 8.97 -24.36
C MET A 1031 4.16 8.71 -23.07
N GLY A 1032 4.28 7.50 -22.52
CA GLY A 1032 3.67 7.10 -21.25
C GLY A 1032 2.34 6.36 -21.38
N ALA A 1033 1.87 6.02 -22.59
CA ALA A 1033 0.62 5.30 -22.81
C ALA A 1033 0.62 3.90 -22.16
N THR A 1034 1.67 3.10 -22.40
CA THR A 1034 1.87 1.77 -21.77
C THR A 1034 2.04 1.89 -20.26
N SER A 1035 2.84 2.85 -19.80
CA SER A 1035 3.02 3.10 -18.37
C SER A 1035 1.74 3.56 -17.65
N ALA A 1036 0.92 4.41 -18.28
CA ALA A 1036 -0.37 4.83 -17.74
C ALA A 1036 -1.33 3.63 -17.60
N TRP A 1037 -1.30 2.67 -18.53
CA TRP A 1037 -2.06 1.43 -18.40
C TRP A 1037 -1.69 0.67 -17.12
N TYR A 1038 -0.39 0.53 -16.83
CA TYR A 1038 0.08 -0.14 -15.62
C TYR A 1038 -0.36 0.60 -14.34
N VAL A 1039 -0.28 1.93 -14.33
CA VAL A 1039 -0.73 2.76 -13.18
C VAL A 1039 -2.24 2.59 -12.96
N LEU A 1040 -3.06 2.71 -14.00
CA LEU A 1040 -4.51 2.56 -13.92
C LEU A 1040 -4.92 1.14 -13.47
N ALA A 1041 -4.30 0.10 -14.06
CA ALA A 1041 -4.48 -1.29 -13.64
C ALA A 1041 -4.08 -1.52 -12.17
N THR A 1042 -3.03 -0.83 -11.69
CA THR A 1042 -2.61 -0.85 -10.28
C THR A 1042 -3.71 -0.34 -9.34
N LEU A 1043 -4.41 0.72 -9.74
CA LEU A 1043 -5.53 1.29 -8.99
C LEU A 1043 -6.77 0.39 -9.00
N GLY A 1044 -6.83 -0.59 -9.92
CA GLY A 1044 -8.03 -1.38 -10.18
C GLY A 1044 -9.10 -0.60 -10.95
N LEU A 1045 -8.71 0.46 -11.67
CA LEU A 1045 -9.62 1.38 -12.36
C LEU A 1045 -9.07 1.71 -13.75
N TYR A 1046 -9.88 1.63 -14.81
CA TYR A 1046 -9.41 1.92 -16.17
C TYR A 1046 -10.46 2.65 -17.03
N PRO A 1047 -10.08 3.70 -17.80
CA PRO A 1047 -10.98 4.46 -18.66
C PRO A 1047 -11.27 3.71 -19.98
N VAL A 1048 -11.91 2.54 -19.88
CA VAL A 1048 -12.19 1.64 -21.01
C VAL A 1048 -12.89 2.31 -22.18
N ILE A 1049 -13.73 3.31 -21.91
CA ILE A 1049 -14.33 4.16 -22.94
C ILE A 1049 -13.72 5.54 -22.76
N PRO A 1050 -12.67 5.90 -23.51
CA PRO A 1050 -11.78 6.99 -23.12
C PRO A 1050 -12.42 8.38 -23.06
N SER A 1051 -13.52 8.56 -23.78
CA SER A 1051 -14.30 9.80 -23.83
C SER A 1051 -15.57 9.78 -22.99
N GLU A 1052 -15.79 8.78 -22.11
CA GLU A 1052 -16.97 8.72 -21.24
C GLU A 1052 -16.63 8.84 -19.75
N PRO A 1053 -17.54 9.40 -18.92
CA PRO A 1053 -17.26 9.82 -17.55
C PRO A 1053 -17.34 8.65 -16.56
N GLY A 1054 -16.50 7.64 -16.75
CA GLY A 1054 -16.36 6.57 -15.78
C GLY A 1054 -15.17 5.66 -16.02
N LEU A 1055 -14.96 4.78 -15.05
CA LEU A 1055 -13.83 3.86 -14.97
C LEU A 1055 -14.37 2.43 -14.82
N ALA A 1056 -13.93 1.50 -15.66
CA ALA A 1056 -14.18 0.08 -15.42
C ALA A 1056 -13.40 -0.37 -14.17
N VAL A 1057 -14.08 -1.12 -13.30
CA VAL A 1057 -13.53 -1.60 -12.04
C VAL A 1057 -12.95 -3.00 -12.23
N SER A 1058 -11.76 -3.20 -11.68
CA SER A 1058 -11.09 -4.48 -11.47
C SER A 1058 -10.44 -4.48 -10.08
N THR A 1059 -9.53 -5.41 -9.83
CA THR A 1059 -8.89 -5.53 -8.52
C THR A 1059 -7.73 -4.54 -8.35
N PRO A 1060 -7.69 -3.74 -7.28
CA PRO A 1060 -6.51 -2.95 -6.93
C PRO A 1060 -5.33 -3.86 -6.57
N GLN A 1061 -4.11 -3.43 -6.87
CA GLN A 1061 -2.93 -4.30 -6.75
C GLN A 1061 -2.17 -4.14 -5.42
N PHE A 1062 -2.40 -3.06 -4.69
CA PHE A 1062 -1.84 -2.84 -3.34
C PHE A 1062 -2.94 -2.76 -2.28
N LYS A 1063 -2.57 -3.03 -1.03
CA LYS A 1063 -3.51 -2.97 0.10
C LYS A 1063 -4.11 -1.58 0.31
N GLY A 1064 -3.32 -0.54 0.03
CA GLY A 1064 -3.70 0.82 0.29
C GLY A 1064 -3.04 1.79 -0.66
N ILE A 1065 -3.86 2.56 -1.37
CA ILE A 1065 -3.44 3.58 -2.32
C ILE A 1065 -4.23 4.86 -2.05
N SER A 1066 -3.55 5.99 -2.04
CA SER A 1066 -4.12 7.32 -1.90
C SER A 1066 -3.84 8.12 -3.16
N MET A 1067 -4.88 8.44 -3.93
CA MET A 1067 -4.78 9.28 -5.13
C MET A 1067 -5.34 10.67 -4.83
N TRP A 1068 -4.52 11.69 -5.06
CA TRP A 1068 -4.91 13.09 -4.93
C TRP A 1068 -5.43 13.58 -6.28
N LEU A 1069 -6.72 13.89 -6.33
CA LEU A 1069 -7.38 14.47 -7.49
C LEU A 1069 -6.93 15.93 -7.67
N GLY A 1070 -7.05 16.46 -8.88
CA GLY A 1070 -6.59 17.82 -9.17
C GLY A 1070 -7.29 18.95 -8.42
N ASN A 1071 -8.45 18.69 -7.80
CA ASN A 1071 -9.11 19.63 -6.88
C ASN A 1071 -8.58 19.52 -5.42
N GLY A 1072 -7.52 18.75 -5.20
CA GLY A 1072 -6.93 18.50 -3.88
C GLY A 1072 -7.69 17.48 -3.03
N LYS A 1073 -8.77 16.88 -3.55
CA LYS A 1073 -9.52 15.85 -2.82
C LYS A 1073 -8.82 14.50 -2.91
N LYS A 1074 -8.96 13.70 -1.85
CA LYS A 1074 -8.33 12.38 -1.73
C LYS A 1074 -9.32 11.29 -2.10
N LEU A 1075 -8.97 10.48 -3.11
CA LEU A 1075 -9.57 9.17 -3.33
C LEU A 1075 -8.71 8.11 -2.66
N ARG A 1076 -9.27 7.46 -1.64
CA ARG A 1076 -8.63 6.37 -0.91
C ARG A 1076 -9.12 5.03 -1.46
N ILE A 1077 -8.19 4.17 -1.85
CA ILE A 1077 -8.44 2.81 -2.32
C ILE A 1077 -7.81 1.86 -1.29
N SER A 1078 -8.61 0.96 -0.73
CA SER A 1078 -8.23 0.08 0.37
C SER A 1078 -8.72 -1.34 0.12
N THR A 1079 -7.97 -2.33 0.59
CA THR A 1079 -8.36 -3.74 0.58
C THR A 1079 -8.27 -4.36 1.98
N ASP A 1080 -9.17 -5.31 2.30
CA ASP A 1080 -9.21 -6.00 3.60
C ASP A 1080 -7.95 -6.84 3.91
N ARG A 1081 -7.24 -7.27 2.86
CA ARG A 1081 -6.03 -8.08 2.91
C ARG A 1081 -5.04 -7.67 1.81
N PRO A 1082 -3.74 -8.01 1.91
CA PRO A 1082 -2.81 -7.73 0.83
C PRO A 1082 -3.31 -8.25 -0.52
N ALA A 1083 -3.37 -7.35 -1.49
CA ALA A 1083 -3.59 -7.70 -2.89
C ALA A 1083 -2.27 -8.17 -3.55
N MET A 1084 -2.29 -8.30 -4.87
CA MET A 1084 -1.33 -9.01 -5.71
C MET A 1084 0.12 -8.54 -5.64
N LEU A 1085 0.34 -7.24 -5.51
CA LEU A 1085 1.67 -6.63 -5.51
C LEU A 1085 2.12 -6.23 -4.09
N GLY A 1086 1.30 -6.47 -3.08
CA GLY A 1086 1.59 -6.20 -1.67
C GLY A 1086 2.13 -7.39 -0.88
N HIS A 1087 2.33 -8.56 -1.50
CA HIS A 1087 2.73 -9.78 -0.82
C HIS A 1087 3.63 -10.66 -1.70
N ALA A 1088 4.58 -11.38 -1.09
CA ALA A 1088 5.43 -12.38 -1.75
C ALA A 1088 4.87 -13.81 -1.58
N ALA A 1089 3.59 -13.96 -1.23
CA ALA A 1089 3.00 -15.29 -1.16
C ALA A 1089 3.03 -15.99 -2.53
N PRO A 1090 3.01 -17.33 -2.54
CA PRO A 1090 2.73 -18.09 -3.74
C PRO A 1090 1.42 -17.60 -4.39
N VAL A 1091 1.35 -17.66 -5.72
CA VAL A 1091 0.15 -17.31 -6.52
C VAL A 1091 -1.15 -17.97 -5.99
N ALA A 1092 -1.05 -19.08 -5.26
CA ALA A 1092 -2.16 -19.77 -4.63
C ALA A 1092 -2.86 -18.99 -3.50
N GLU A 1093 -2.22 -17.98 -2.91
CA GLU A 1093 -2.79 -17.11 -1.87
C GLU A 1093 -3.14 -15.71 -2.40
N ASP A 1094 -3.08 -15.53 -3.72
CA ASP A 1094 -3.41 -14.29 -4.41
C ASP A 1094 -4.88 -13.91 -4.21
N ALA A 1095 -5.14 -12.92 -3.37
CA ALA A 1095 -6.47 -12.36 -3.18
C ALA A 1095 -6.85 -11.44 -4.36
N ARG A 1096 -7.04 -12.02 -5.55
CA ARG A 1096 -7.33 -11.25 -6.76
C ARG A 1096 -8.81 -11.02 -7.04
N TYR A 1097 -9.71 -11.72 -6.37
CA TYR A 1097 -11.13 -11.65 -6.71
C TYR A 1097 -11.87 -10.73 -5.76
N ILE A 1098 -12.74 -9.87 -6.29
CA ILE A 1098 -13.53 -8.95 -5.48
C ILE A 1098 -14.72 -9.73 -4.91
N LYS A 1099 -14.88 -9.79 -3.60
CA LYS A 1099 -16.07 -10.33 -2.95
C LYS A 1099 -17.12 -9.24 -2.73
N GLU A 1100 -16.68 -8.09 -2.25
CA GLU A 1100 -17.50 -6.89 -2.06
C GLU A 1100 -16.67 -5.65 -2.38
N MET A 1101 -17.33 -4.61 -2.89
CA MET A 1101 -16.78 -3.26 -2.98
C MET A 1101 -17.74 -2.32 -2.25
N LYS A 1102 -17.20 -1.36 -1.50
CA LYS A 1102 -17.96 -0.27 -0.89
C LYS A 1102 -17.43 1.08 -1.38
N LEU A 1103 -18.34 1.95 -1.78
CA LEU A 1103 -18.08 3.36 -2.07
C LEU A 1103 -18.60 4.18 -0.88
N ASN A 1104 -17.70 4.88 -0.18
CA ASN A 1104 -18.04 5.70 0.99
C ASN A 1104 -18.86 4.93 2.05
N GLY A 1105 -18.55 3.64 2.24
CA GLY A 1105 -19.22 2.76 3.19
C GLY A 1105 -20.49 2.08 2.65
N ALA A 1106 -21.05 2.51 1.54
CA ALA A 1106 -22.21 1.88 0.91
C ALA A 1106 -21.78 0.80 -0.09
N THR A 1107 -22.43 -0.37 -0.05
CA THR A 1107 -22.17 -1.47 -0.99
C THR A 1107 -22.33 -1.01 -2.43
N TYR A 1108 -21.35 -1.36 -3.26
CA TYR A 1108 -21.26 -1.04 -4.68
C TYR A 1108 -21.17 -2.33 -5.49
N GLN A 1109 -22.15 -2.57 -6.36
CA GLN A 1109 -22.22 -3.82 -7.12
C GLN A 1109 -21.93 -3.65 -8.62
N GLY A 1110 -21.73 -2.42 -9.11
CA GLY A 1110 -21.39 -2.16 -10.52
C GLY A 1110 -19.92 -2.40 -10.86
N THR A 1111 -19.67 -2.78 -12.12
CA THR A 1111 -18.30 -2.91 -12.68
C THR A 1111 -17.86 -1.68 -13.47
N TRP A 1112 -18.68 -0.62 -13.47
CA TRP A 1112 -18.39 0.72 -13.99
C TRP A 1112 -18.56 1.73 -12.86
N LEU A 1113 -17.57 2.59 -12.64
CA LEU A 1113 -17.53 3.64 -11.62
C LEU A 1113 -17.63 5.02 -12.29
N PRO A 1114 -18.81 5.68 -12.24
CA PRO A 1114 -18.97 7.03 -12.78
C PRO A 1114 -18.05 8.03 -12.07
N LEU A 1115 -17.42 8.94 -12.82
CA LEU A 1115 -16.50 9.95 -12.25
C LEU A 1115 -17.18 10.88 -11.24
N ASP A 1116 -18.46 11.20 -11.45
CA ASP A 1116 -19.25 12.02 -10.53
C ASP A 1116 -19.35 11.42 -9.12
N LYS A 1117 -19.17 10.11 -8.97
CA LYS A 1117 -19.19 9.43 -7.66
C LYS A 1117 -17.90 9.61 -6.87
N ILE A 1118 -16.82 10.03 -7.52
CA ILE A 1118 -15.50 10.18 -6.93
C ILE A 1118 -14.91 11.59 -7.11
N LYS A 1119 -15.60 12.51 -7.78
CA LYS A 1119 -15.10 13.87 -8.06
C LYS A 1119 -14.71 14.65 -6.80
N ASP A 1120 -15.38 14.37 -5.68
CA ASP A 1120 -15.12 15.02 -4.40
C ASP A 1120 -14.14 14.23 -3.52
N GLY A 1121 -13.42 13.28 -4.11
CA GLY A 1121 -12.68 12.24 -3.40
C GLY A 1121 -13.61 11.14 -2.89
N GLY A 1122 -13.15 10.38 -1.90
CA GLY A 1122 -13.95 9.32 -1.29
C GLY A 1122 -13.12 8.09 -0.89
N LYS A 1123 -13.82 7.03 -0.52
CA LYS A 1123 -13.23 5.75 -0.12
C LYS A 1123 -13.80 4.62 -0.97
N LEU A 1124 -12.92 3.86 -1.62
CA LEU A 1124 -13.22 2.60 -2.29
C LEU A 1124 -12.60 1.47 -1.44
N ASN A 1125 -13.45 0.72 -0.75
CA ASN A 1125 -13.01 -0.39 0.08
C ASN A 1125 -13.37 -1.71 -0.60
N PHE A 1126 -12.40 -2.60 -0.75
CA PHE A 1126 -12.54 -3.88 -1.42
C PHE A 1126 -12.32 -5.03 -0.43
N ASP A 1127 -13.31 -5.90 -0.30
CA ASP A 1127 -13.14 -7.18 0.37
C ASP A 1127 -12.73 -8.19 -0.68
N LEU A 1128 -11.52 -8.72 -0.57
CA LEU A 1128 -10.92 -9.60 -1.58
C LEU A 1128 -11.03 -11.08 -1.18
N SER A 1129 -10.95 -11.94 -2.20
CA SER A 1129 -11.05 -13.40 -2.13
C SER A 1129 -9.93 -14.04 -2.95
N THR A 1130 -9.43 -15.18 -2.46
CA THR A 1130 -8.46 -16.02 -3.17
C THR A 1130 -9.13 -16.99 -4.15
N THR A 1131 -10.44 -17.18 -4.04
CA THR A 1131 -11.26 -17.97 -4.97
C THR A 1131 -12.16 -17.06 -5.81
N PRO A 1132 -12.45 -17.43 -7.08
CA PRO A 1132 -13.36 -16.66 -7.93
C PRO A 1132 -14.72 -16.42 -7.27
N THR A 1133 -15.27 -15.22 -7.47
CA THR A 1133 -16.57 -14.78 -6.97
C THR A 1133 -17.49 -14.38 -8.12
N GLU A 1134 -18.78 -14.18 -7.84
CA GLU A 1134 -19.76 -13.66 -8.80
C GLU A 1134 -20.01 -12.14 -8.62
N TRP A 1135 -19.13 -11.43 -7.91
CA TRP A 1135 -19.26 -9.97 -7.75
C TRP A 1135 -19.28 -9.30 -9.13
N GLY A 1136 -20.22 -8.39 -9.37
CA GLY A 1136 -20.31 -7.68 -10.65
C GLY A 1136 -20.89 -8.48 -11.81
N ALA A 1137 -21.17 -9.79 -11.67
CA ALA A 1137 -21.59 -10.64 -12.80
C ALA A 1137 -22.98 -10.28 -13.37
N GLU A 1138 -23.90 -9.85 -12.51
CA GLU A 1138 -25.24 -9.38 -12.90
C GLU A 1138 -25.25 -7.94 -13.45
N TRP A 1139 -24.11 -7.25 -13.36
CA TRP A 1139 -23.99 -5.81 -13.52
C TRP A 1139 -23.23 -5.44 -14.79
N THR A 1140 -23.99 -5.29 -15.88
CA THR A 1140 -23.39 -4.91 -17.17
C THR A 1140 -23.15 -3.39 -17.22
N PRO A 1141 -21.91 -2.95 -17.51
CA PRO A 1141 -21.61 -1.53 -17.70
C PRO A 1141 -22.46 -0.88 -18.80
N PRO A 1142 -22.62 0.45 -18.79
CA PRO A 1142 -23.25 1.18 -19.89
C PRO A 1142 -22.59 0.89 -21.24
N SER A 1143 -23.40 0.84 -22.30
CA SER A 1143 -22.94 0.59 -23.67
C SER A 1143 -23.93 1.19 -24.68
N GLY A 1144 -23.46 1.42 -25.90
CA GLY A 1144 -24.19 1.95 -27.02
C GLY A 1144 -24.27 3.48 -27.05
N PRO A 1145 -24.68 4.05 -28.20
CA PRO A 1145 -24.84 5.50 -28.36
C PRO A 1145 -25.75 6.17 -27.33
N ALA A 1146 -26.80 5.47 -26.90
CA ALA A 1146 -27.78 5.93 -25.91
C ALA A 1146 -27.46 5.47 -24.47
N GLY A 1147 -26.28 4.89 -24.22
CA GLY A 1147 -25.88 4.47 -22.89
C GLY A 1147 -25.80 5.66 -21.93
N ASP A 1148 -26.35 5.52 -20.73
CA ASP A 1148 -26.18 6.50 -19.66
C ASP A 1148 -24.90 6.19 -18.86
N TYR A 1149 -23.78 6.74 -19.31
CA TYR A 1149 -22.46 6.55 -18.71
C TYR A 1149 -22.30 7.23 -17.34
N SER A 1150 -23.27 8.04 -16.91
CA SER A 1150 -23.33 8.57 -15.54
C SER A 1150 -23.82 7.53 -14.52
N LYS A 1151 -24.32 6.39 -14.99
CA LYS A 1151 -24.84 5.30 -14.16
C LYS A 1151 -23.85 4.16 -14.05
N PRO A 1152 -23.87 3.40 -12.94
CA PRO A 1152 -23.00 2.24 -12.77
C PRO A 1152 -23.33 1.06 -13.70
N THR A 1153 -24.50 1.06 -14.34
CA THR A 1153 -25.06 -0.09 -15.07
C THR A 1153 -25.92 0.39 -16.24
N ALA A 1154 -26.04 -0.43 -17.29
CA ALA A 1154 -26.86 -0.13 -18.47
C ALA A 1154 -28.38 -0.08 -18.19
N ASN A 1155 -28.88 -0.82 -17.19
CA ASN A 1155 -30.26 -0.78 -16.73
C ASN A 1155 -30.30 -0.23 -15.29
N PRO A 1156 -31.08 0.84 -14.98
CA PRO A 1156 -31.29 1.23 -13.61
C PRO A 1156 -32.09 0.14 -12.89
N LEU A 1157 -31.60 -0.27 -11.71
CA LEU A 1157 -32.31 -1.26 -10.91
C LEU A 1157 -33.68 -0.76 -10.45
N PRO A 1158 -34.68 -1.63 -10.42
CA PRO A 1158 -35.78 -1.48 -9.47
C PRO A 1158 -35.22 -1.75 -8.06
N GLY A 1159 -35.01 -0.71 -7.25
CA GLY A 1159 -35.07 -0.86 -5.78
C GLY A 1159 -33.82 -0.64 -4.92
N VAL A 1160 -32.67 -0.18 -5.45
CA VAL A 1160 -31.57 0.28 -4.58
C VAL A 1160 -31.59 1.81 -4.53
N GLN A 1161 -32.08 2.37 -3.41
CA GLN A 1161 -32.02 3.80 -3.15
C GLN A 1161 -30.55 4.27 -3.18
N LEU A 1162 -30.20 4.99 -4.23
CA LEU A 1162 -29.00 5.82 -4.29
C LEU A 1162 -29.19 6.94 -3.27
N ILE A 1163 -28.48 6.89 -2.14
CA ILE A 1163 -28.41 7.99 -1.19
C ILE A 1163 -27.77 9.18 -1.92
N GLN A 1164 -28.52 10.30 -1.98
CA GLN A 1164 -28.14 11.57 -2.59
C GLN A 1164 -27.03 12.28 -1.80
#